data_AF-A0A4T0LF34-F1
#
_entry.id   AF-A0A4T0LF34-F1
#
_cell.length_a   1.000
_cell.length_b   1.000
_cell.length_c   1.000
_cell.angle_alpha   90.00
_cell.angle_beta   90.00
_cell.angle_gamma   90.00
#
_symmetry.space_group_name_H-M   'P 1'
#
loop_
_entity.id
_entity.type
_entity.pdbx_description
1 polymer ?
#
loop_
_entity_poly.entity_id
_entity_poly.type
_entity_poly.pdbx_seq_one_letter_code
_entity_poly.pdbx_strand_id
1 'polypeptide(L)'
;MLRRLLVGMSDTLNTLKRQGSEGAEGVAEAATAAATATPTRPAQKKQKKQKPNKREKKPDERKTWTKDWAGLPKLSDITPSDTPKLPKRKCAVIVGFCGTGYNGMQIQPHANTRTIEGEIFLAMVNAGVISRENSTDPGKVNLQRAARTDASVHAASNVISLKMIVELPEQGDPVAAINSHLPPHIRIWGYVRTQNSFDARNSCDSRRYEYLLPSYVFLPPAPWTNLGKRLGTQHPFWSEEGVDENESVEGMMQRKRAWRIDTDTLSKARATLQHFTGSHNFWSYTIGKAFTERSAQRYMKELEIRDPFLVEGNEWISVRFYGQSFMLHQIRKMIFMLVNVTRTPTPPSLIEKTYSNTPIVVPKAPGLGLLLEAPCFGVYNTRVQENNIAVEKSAEDRVKKAIEKAHKEQSKVGEKQGENGNEIEKKEKDQEQQGTTLTDEQIRHDTLKQLDGDKKEVIDFEQYSAQIDAFKHEHIYTRLRAEEVTGNVYSRWTGMIDTHEGEQLDYLNGDGVIPDSAVKSGRKGMKGGQSASLDGADVKPIKQLDDSDNEESYDKKALKSGELEGCLMRTCYRLTSTMEYITPIAKAYARKLPSQLYSTWDKELLPRLYAVMEDGYTVLTSKPSVESVLPLVISLLLIYATVISLYNTARFVIRTLLFLLKWTVIVSVVVGVIQLSSSYTGKDISAVAGGSTWSLLGYLSGSAATNQNKKSRHTWERNGRRSGNKPRKSNSKSKEDVNELINNIINYVLG
;
A
#
# COMPACT_ATOMS: atom_id res chain seq x y z
N MET A 1 -1.25 -47.77 30.21
CA MET A 1 -0.16 -47.30 31.10
C MET A 1 0.00 -45.78 31.11
N LEU A 2 0.20 -45.12 29.97
CA LEU A 2 0.35 -43.64 29.89
C LEU A 2 -0.84 -42.84 30.47
N ARG A 3 -2.08 -43.31 30.33
CA ARG A 3 -3.26 -42.69 30.97
C ARG A 3 -3.28 -42.79 32.51
N ARG A 4 -2.68 -43.83 33.10
CA ARG A 4 -2.56 -43.95 34.57
C ARG A 4 -1.39 -43.11 35.11
N LEU A 5 -0.33 -42.92 34.32
CA LEU A 5 0.77 -42.00 34.62
C LEU A 5 0.31 -40.54 34.63
N LEU A 6 -0.53 -40.12 33.68
CA LEU A 6 -1.04 -38.74 33.58
C LEU A 6 -2.02 -38.37 34.71
N VAL A 7 -2.80 -39.33 35.22
CA VAL A 7 -3.72 -39.09 36.35
C VAL A 7 -2.92 -38.99 37.66
N GLY A 8 -1.90 -39.83 37.87
CA GLY A 8 -1.03 -39.75 39.05
C GLY A 8 -0.19 -38.46 39.15
N MET A 9 0.19 -37.87 38.01
CA MET A 9 0.91 -36.58 37.97
C MET A 9 0.00 -35.38 38.26
N SER A 10 -1.30 -35.49 38.02
CA SER A 10 -2.28 -34.43 38.33
C SER A 10 -2.58 -34.35 39.83
N ASP A 11 -2.59 -35.49 40.53
CA ASP A 11 -2.86 -35.54 41.97
C ASP A 11 -1.65 -35.11 42.82
N THR A 12 -0.42 -35.33 42.30
CA THR A 12 0.82 -34.80 42.90
C THR A 12 0.98 -33.29 42.68
N LEU A 13 0.52 -32.74 41.54
CA LEU A 13 0.54 -31.30 41.30
C LEU A 13 -0.46 -30.53 42.17
N ASN A 14 -1.62 -31.14 42.49
CA ASN A 14 -2.65 -30.54 43.33
C ASN A 14 -2.32 -30.58 44.83
N THR A 15 -1.53 -31.56 45.28
CA THR A 15 -1.01 -31.63 46.66
C THR A 15 0.14 -30.64 46.90
N LEU A 16 1.04 -30.45 45.92
CA LEU A 16 2.08 -29.41 45.98
C LEU A 16 1.53 -27.98 45.93
N LYS A 17 0.36 -27.77 45.31
CA LYS A 17 -0.33 -26.47 45.29
C LYS A 17 -1.04 -26.13 46.61
N ARG A 18 -1.33 -27.14 47.45
CA ARG A 18 -1.91 -26.96 48.79
C ARG A 18 -0.86 -26.76 49.89
N GLN A 19 0.37 -27.24 49.71
CA GLN A 19 1.47 -27.05 50.68
C GLN A 19 2.20 -25.70 50.54
N GLY A 20 1.88 -24.87 49.54
CA GLY A 20 2.46 -23.54 49.35
C GLY A 20 1.71 -22.38 50.01
N SER A 21 0.58 -22.64 50.69
CA SER A 21 -0.23 -21.59 51.36
C SER A 21 -0.17 -21.61 52.89
N GLU A 22 0.65 -22.46 53.51
CA GLU A 22 0.91 -22.47 54.95
C GLU A 22 2.40 -22.22 55.17
N GLY A 23 2.81 -20.95 55.17
CA GLY A 23 4.23 -20.61 55.33
C GLY A 23 4.57 -19.14 55.16
N ALA A 24 3.77 -18.23 55.72
CA ALA A 24 4.18 -16.84 56.01
C ALA A 24 3.20 -16.14 56.98
N GLU A 25 2.92 -16.76 58.12
CA GLU A 25 2.52 -16.03 59.34
C GLU A 25 3.41 -16.52 60.48
N GLY A 26 4.21 -15.61 61.05
CA GLY A 26 4.86 -15.82 62.35
C GLY A 26 6.39 -15.85 62.37
N VAL A 27 7.06 -14.74 62.08
CA VAL A 27 8.19 -14.29 62.93
C VAL A 27 8.11 -12.78 63.10
N ALA A 28 7.99 -12.39 64.37
CA ALA A 28 8.34 -11.11 64.99
C ALA A 28 7.16 -10.31 65.58
N GLU A 29 6.59 -10.86 66.67
CA GLU A 29 6.31 -10.02 67.84
C GLU A 29 7.33 -10.40 68.92
N ALA A 30 8.42 -9.64 68.95
CA ALA A 30 9.34 -9.52 70.07
C ALA A 30 9.81 -8.07 70.11
N ALA A 31 8.92 -7.18 70.56
CA ALA A 31 9.27 -5.86 71.12
C ALA A 31 8.01 -5.18 71.69
N THR A 32 7.42 -5.77 72.72
CA THR A 32 6.53 -5.06 73.64
C THR A 32 7.38 -4.44 74.75
N ALA A 33 7.64 -3.13 74.63
CA ALA A 33 7.89 -2.27 75.77
C ALA A 33 7.38 -0.85 75.45
N ALA A 34 6.55 -0.33 76.36
CA ALA A 34 6.01 1.03 76.47
C ALA A 34 4.78 1.40 75.62
N ALA A 35 3.59 1.07 76.14
CA ALA A 35 2.39 1.88 75.93
C ALA A 35 1.62 2.00 77.26
N THR A 36 1.27 3.23 77.64
CA THR A 36 0.39 3.55 78.78
C THR A 36 -0.78 4.41 78.29
N ALA A 37 -1.95 4.12 78.86
CA ALA A 37 -3.16 4.95 78.98
C ALA A 37 -4.20 4.99 77.81
N THR A 38 -5.28 4.23 78.01
CA THR A 38 -6.67 4.50 77.57
C THR A 38 -7.28 5.68 78.36
N PRO A 39 -8.37 6.37 77.92
CA PRO A 39 -9.72 5.86 78.21
C PRO A 39 -10.87 6.26 77.24
N THR A 40 -12.05 5.77 77.62
CA THR A 40 -13.35 5.51 76.99
C THR A 40 -14.27 6.71 76.66
N ARG A 41 -15.10 6.52 75.59
CA ARG A 41 -16.48 7.01 75.21
C ARG A 41 -17.13 8.23 75.92
N PRO A 42 -17.98 9.06 75.25
CA PRO A 42 -19.31 8.59 74.81
C PRO A 42 -19.93 9.22 73.53
N ALA A 43 -21.03 8.62 73.09
CA ALA A 43 -21.83 8.99 71.92
C ALA A 43 -22.81 10.16 72.18
N GLN A 44 -22.95 11.08 71.23
CA GLN A 44 -24.14 11.96 71.10
C GLN A 44 -24.48 12.30 69.63
N LYS A 45 -25.79 12.27 69.34
CA LYS A 45 -26.47 12.55 68.07
C LYS A 45 -26.31 14.02 67.63
N LYS A 46 -26.29 14.29 66.31
CA LYS A 46 -27.04 15.41 65.68
C LYS A 46 -27.06 15.39 64.13
N GLN A 47 -28.29 15.26 63.63
CA GLN A 47 -28.94 15.94 62.50
C GLN A 47 -28.38 15.91 61.06
N LYS A 48 -29.26 15.44 60.16
CA LYS A 48 -29.25 15.52 58.69
C LYS A 48 -28.93 16.93 58.18
N LYS A 49 -27.99 17.01 57.24
CA LYS A 49 -28.02 17.96 56.11
C LYS A 49 -27.81 17.20 54.81
N GLN A 50 -28.85 17.11 53.99
CA GLN A 50 -28.76 16.69 52.60
C GLN A 50 -27.93 17.73 51.82
N LYS A 51 -26.93 17.28 51.06
CA LYS A 51 -26.34 18.04 49.96
C LYS A 51 -26.33 17.19 48.69
N PRO A 52 -26.57 17.79 47.53
CA PRO A 52 -27.05 17.10 46.34
C PRO A 52 -25.93 16.33 45.64
N ASN A 53 -26.26 15.11 45.25
CA ASN A 53 -25.40 14.22 44.49
C ASN A 53 -25.47 14.63 43.01
N LYS A 54 -24.56 15.48 42.55
CA LYS A 54 -24.28 15.67 41.12
C LYS A 54 -22.78 15.83 40.93
N ARG A 55 -22.05 14.71 40.99
CA ARG A 55 -20.74 14.64 40.35
C ARG A 55 -20.98 14.88 38.86
N GLU A 56 -20.65 16.07 38.38
CA GLU A 56 -20.50 16.32 36.96
C GLU A 56 -19.55 15.25 36.42
N LYS A 57 -20.06 14.40 35.52
CA LYS A 57 -19.21 13.52 34.72
C LYS A 57 -18.31 14.46 33.92
N LYS A 58 -17.03 14.54 34.28
CA LYS A 58 -16.02 15.15 33.41
C LYS A 58 -16.21 14.58 32.01
N PRO A 59 -16.28 15.41 30.96
CA PRO A 59 -16.38 14.93 29.59
C PRO A 59 -15.24 13.96 29.34
N ASP A 60 -15.55 12.78 28.81
CA ASP A 60 -14.52 11.82 28.38
C ASP A 60 -13.76 12.46 27.22
N GLU A 61 -12.53 12.93 27.47
CA GLU A 61 -11.71 13.70 26.53
C GLU A 61 -11.47 12.94 25.20
N ARG A 62 -11.63 11.61 25.18
CA ARG A 62 -11.65 10.78 23.97
C ARG A 62 -12.80 11.10 23.00
N LYS A 63 -13.89 11.72 23.46
CA LYS A 63 -15.07 12.06 22.63
C LYS A 63 -14.97 13.44 21.96
N THR A 64 -14.15 14.33 22.50
CA THR A 64 -13.79 15.61 21.86
C THR A 64 -12.73 15.41 20.78
N TRP A 65 -11.89 14.38 20.95
CA TRP A 65 -10.77 14.02 20.10
C TRP A 65 -11.11 13.65 18.64
N THR A 66 -12.32 13.15 18.37
CA THR A 66 -12.72 12.64 17.05
C THR A 66 -13.33 13.68 16.10
N LYS A 67 -13.48 14.95 16.54
CA LYS A 67 -14.30 15.94 15.80
C LYS A 67 -13.60 16.65 14.63
N ASP A 68 -12.27 16.71 14.61
CA ASP A 68 -11.50 17.46 13.59
C ASP A 68 -10.60 16.56 12.71
N TRP A 69 -10.97 15.28 12.53
CA TRP A 69 -10.07 14.24 12.01
C TRP A 69 -10.14 14.00 10.48
N ALA A 70 -8.96 13.77 9.88
CA ALA A 70 -8.62 13.20 8.56
C ALA A 70 -9.63 13.27 7.38
N GLY A 71 -10.34 14.39 7.21
CA GLY A 71 -11.25 14.56 6.07
C GLY A 71 -12.54 13.75 6.18
N LEU A 72 -12.91 13.28 7.38
CA LEU A 72 -14.23 12.68 7.58
C LEU A 72 -15.35 13.73 7.61
N PRO A 73 -16.59 13.33 7.26
CA PRO A 73 -17.75 14.20 7.38
C PRO A 73 -17.91 14.70 8.81
N LYS A 74 -18.06 16.01 9.00
CA LYS A 74 -18.43 16.54 10.31
C LYS A 74 -19.88 16.17 10.59
N LEU A 75 -20.23 16.07 11.88
CA LEU A 75 -21.61 15.79 12.27
C LEU A 75 -22.58 16.86 11.75
N SER A 76 -22.11 18.11 11.62
CA SER A 76 -22.86 19.23 11.01
C SER A 76 -23.20 19.01 9.54
N ASP A 77 -22.40 18.21 8.83
CA ASP A 77 -22.49 18.01 7.38
C ASP A 77 -23.38 16.81 7.03
N ILE A 78 -23.83 16.08 8.05
CA ILE A 78 -24.72 14.92 7.90
C ILE A 78 -26.16 15.42 8.00
N THR A 79 -26.82 15.59 6.85
CA THR A 79 -28.27 15.74 6.82
C THR A 79 -28.92 14.43 7.28
N PRO A 80 -29.95 14.47 8.16
CA PRO A 80 -30.77 13.30 8.44
C PRO A 80 -31.29 12.73 7.13
N SER A 81 -31.01 11.45 6.88
CA SER A 81 -31.44 10.77 5.66
C SER A 81 -32.76 10.07 5.94
N ASP A 82 -33.76 10.29 5.08
CA ASP A 82 -35.04 9.56 5.10
C ASP A 82 -34.89 8.10 4.60
N THR A 83 -33.69 7.70 4.17
CA THR A 83 -33.43 6.32 3.73
C THR A 83 -33.58 5.30 4.88
N PRO A 84 -34.21 4.13 4.62
CA PRO A 84 -34.34 3.07 5.61
C PRO A 84 -32.98 2.62 6.19
N LYS A 85 -32.94 2.40 7.50
CA LYS A 85 -31.72 1.89 8.19
C LYS A 85 -31.47 0.44 7.81
N LEU A 86 -30.43 0.21 7.01
CA LEU A 86 -30.00 -1.13 6.62
C LEU A 86 -29.37 -1.90 7.82
N PRO A 87 -29.59 -3.23 7.91
CA PRO A 87 -29.07 -4.04 9.01
C PRO A 87 -27.54 -4.13 8.95
N LYS A 88 -26.89 -3.94 10.10
CA LYS A 88 -25.43 -4.06 10.25
C LYS A 88 -25.07 -5.42 10.83
N ARG A 89 -24.02 -6.05 10.30
CA ARG A 89 -23.47 -7.32 10.79
C ARG A 89 -22.04 -7.10 11.26
N LYS A 90 -21.64 -7.82 12.33
CA LYS A 90 -20.25 -7.84 12.77
C LYS A 90 -19.46 -8.71 11.80
N CYS A 91 -18.40 -8.15 11.24
CA CYS A 91 -17.56 -8.82 10.25
C CYS A 91 -16.09 -8.74 10.64
N ALA A 92 -15.34 -9.76 10.24
CA ALA A 92 -13.89 -9.69 10.06
C ALA A 92 -13.63 -9.34 8.61
N VAL A 93 -12.80 -8.33 8.34
CA VAL A 93 -12.45 -7.88 6.99
C VAL A 93 -10.96 -8.08 6.83
N ILE A 94 -10.57 -8.77 5.75
CA ILE A 94 -9.20 -9.17 5.45
C ILE A 94 -8.64 -8.13 4.49
N VAL A 95 -7.51 -7.52 4.86
CA VAL A 95 -6.96 -6.35 4.17
C VAL A 95 -5.48 -6.51 3.89
N GLY A 96 -5.02 -6.07 2.73
CA GLY A 96 -3.61 -5.96 2.35
C GLY A 96 -3.26 -4.52 2.03
N PHE A 97 -2.04 -4.08 2.36
CA PHE A 97 -1.60 -2.72 2.11
C PHE A 97 -0.07 -2.57 2.02
N CYS A 98 0.35 -1.62 1.21
CA CYS A 98 1.70 -1.06 1.25
C CYS A 98 1.72 0.11 2.25
N GLY A 99 2.57 0.03 3.28
CA GLY A 99 2.64 1.02 4.35
C GLY A 99 3.36 2.32 3.99
N THR A 100 4.12 2.36 2.89
CA THR A 100 4.89 3.55 2.49
C THR A 100 3.97 4.78 2.36
N GLY A 101 4.37 5.89 3.00
CA GLY A 101 3.62 7.14 2.97
C GLY A 101 2.50 7.22 4.02
N TYR A 102 2.33 6.17 4.83
CA TYR A 102 1.36 6.12 5.92
C TYR A 102 2.03 6.09 7.28
N ASN A 103 1.40 6.72 8.27
CA ASN A 103 1.85 6.77 9.66
C ASN A 103 1.36 5.55 10.45
N GLY A 104 1.44 4.38 9.82
CA GLY A 104 1.04 3.09 10.35
C GLY A 104 -0.43 2.75 10.15
N MET A 105 -0.85 1.63 10.74
CA MET A 105 -2.21 1.10 10.60
C MET A 105 -3.24 2.00 11.28
N GLN A 106 -3.00 2.33 12.55
CA GLN A 106 -4.04 2.87 13.43
C GLN A 106 -4.29 4.35 13.16
N ILE A 107 -5.56 4.77 13.13
CA ILE A 107 -5.94 6.20 13.14
C ILE A 107 -5.30 6.92 14.33
N GLN A 108 -4.67 8.06 14.02
CA GLN A 108 -3.90 8.87 14.94
C GLN A 108 -4.57 10.21 15.26
N PRO A 109 -4.20 10.83 16.40
CA PRO A 109 -4.87 12.02 16.93
C PRO A 109 -4.59 13.32 16.19
N HIS A 110 -3.59 13.34 15.32
CA HIS A 110 -3.06 14.55 14.73
C HIS A 110 -3.78 14.87 13.41
N ALA A 111 -4.11 16.16 13.21
CA ALA A 111 -4.69 16.63 11.97
C ALA A 111 -3.76 16.32 10.78
N ASN A 112 -4.34 15.96 9.63
CA ASN A 112 -3.63 15.59 8.39
C ASN A 112 -2.69 14.38 8.45
N THR A 113 -2.75 13.54 9.50
CA THR A 113 -1.98 12.29 9.52
C THR A 113 -2.70 11.20 8.72
N ARG A 114 -2.13 10.83 7.56
CA ARG A 114 -2.61 9.68 6.77
C ARG A 114 -2.26 8.37 7.45
N THR A 115 -3.26 7.49 7.61
CA THR A 115 -3.12 6.14 8.18
C THR A 115 -3.94 5.15 7.36
N ILE A 116 -3.57 3.87 7.40
CA ILE A 116 -4.25 2.84 6.61
C ILE A 116 -5.72 2.69 7.04
N GLU A 117 -5.98 2.63 8.35
CA GLU A 117 -7.36 2.59 8.87
C GLU A 117 -8.16 3.82 8.45
N GLY A 118 -7.53 4.98 8.31
CA GLY A 118 -8.21 6.20 7.88
C GLY A 118 -8.73 6.11 6.45
N GLU A 119 -7.88 5.68 5.53
CA GLU A 119 -8.24 5.46 4.12
C GLU A 119 -9.32 4.37 3.97
N ILE A 120 -9.15 3.23 4.65
CA ILE A 120 -10.12 2.13 4.61
C ILE A 120 -11.46 2.57 5.18
N PHE A 121 -11.46 3.30 6.30
CA PHE A 121 -12.69 3.76 6.92
C PHE A 121 -13.43 4.76 6.03
N LEU A 122 -12.72 5.70 5.40
CA LEU A 122 -13.32 6.65 4.46
C LEU A 122 -13.88 5.94 3.21
N ALA A 123 -13.14 4.99 2.64
CA ALA A 123 -13.61 4.17 1.51
C ALA A 123 -14.86 3.37 1.87
N MET A 124 -14.93 2.83 3.10
CA MET A 124 -16.11 2.12 3.62
C MET A 124 -17.33 3.05 3.80
N VAL A 125 -17.12 4.32 4.17
CA VAL A 125 -18.20 5.31 4.22
C VAL A 125 -18.70 5.65 2.82
N ASN A 126 -17.78 5.89 1.87
CA ASN A 126 -18.11 6.23 0.50
C ASN A 126 -18.82 5.08 -0.24
N ALA A 127 -18.41 3.83 0.03
CA ALA A 127 -19.05 2.62 -0.50
C ALA A 127 -20.45 2.33 0.09
N GLY A 128 -20.89 3.08 1.11
CA GLY A 128 -22.18 2.87 1.77
C GLY A 128 -22.22 1.72 2.78
N VAL A 129 -21.12 0.97 2.97
CA VAL A 129 -21.04 -0.10 3.97
C VAL A 129 -21.03 0.43 5.41
N ILE A 130 -20.61 1.68 5.60
CA ILE A 130 -20.77 2.44 6.84
C ILE A 130 -21.74 3.59 6.57
N SER A 131 -22.89 3.57 7.24
CA SER A 131 -23.88 4.64 7.15
C SER A 131 -23.30 6.00 7.57
N ARG A 132 -23.72 7.09 6.94
CA ARG A 132 -23.26 8.46 7.26
C ARG A 132 -23.35 8.79 8.75
N GLU A 133 -24.42 8.41 9.46
CA GLU A 133 -24.56 8.61 10.93
C GLU A 133 -23.41 8.00 11.77
N ASN A 134 -22.80 6.92 11.27
CA ASN A 134 -21.70 6.18 11.89
C ASN A 134 -20.33 6.59 11.36
N SER A 135 -20.26 7.44 10.34
CA SER A 135 -18.99 7.87 9.75
C SER A 135 -18.17 8.72 10.71
N THR A 136 -18.76 9.56 11.56
CA THR A 136 -17.98 10.52 12.36
C THR A 136 -17.00 9.91 13.37
N ASP A 137 -17.17 8.64 13.75
CA ASP A 137 -16.34 7.99 14.77
C ASP A 137 -16.25 6.48 14.52
N PRO A 138 -15.05 5.93 14.27
CA PRO A 138 -14.83 4.48 14.11
C PRO A 138 -15.27 3.64 15.32
N GLY A 139 -15.33 4.26 16.51
CA GLY A 139 -15.88 3.65 17.72
C GLY A 139 -17.36 3.28 17.58
N LYS A 140 -18.15 4.03 16.80
CA LYS A 140 -19.58 3.76 16.58
C LYS A 140 -19.84 2.47 15.81
N VAL A 141 -18.87 1.96 15.06
CA VAL A 141 -18.92 0.66 14.37
C VAL A 141 -18.08 -0.41 15.08
N ASN A 142 -17.48 -0.09 16.23
CA ASN A 142 -16.56 -0.94 16.97
C ASN A 142 -15.41 -1.49 16.08
N LEU A 143 -14.71 -0.56 15.40
CA LEU A 143 -13.53 -0.87 14.59
C LEU A 143 -12.35 -1.33 15.47
N GLN A 144 -11.92 -2.57 15.25
CA GLN A 144 -10.76 -3.19 15.90
C GLN A 144 -9.83 -3.82 14.86
N ARG A 145 -8.60 -4.12 15.25
CA ARG A 145 -7.52 -4.60 14.35
C ARG A 145 -6.69 -5.68 15.01
N ALA A 146 -6.31 -6.71 14.25
CA ALA A 146 -5.53 -7.85 14.73
C ALA A 146 -4.06 -7.48 15.01
N ALA A 147 -3.47 -6.68 14.13
CA ALA A 147 -2.11 -6.16 14.25
C ALA A 147 -2.09 -4.64 14.03
N ARG A 148 -1.32 -3.95 14.87
CA ARG A 148 -0.94 -2.55 14.66
C ARG A 148 0.44 -2.56 14.01
N THR A 149 0.54 -2.01 12.82
CA THR A 149 1.82 -1.82 12.14
C THR A 149 2.35 -0.41 12.41
N ASP A 150 3.67 -0.29 12.56
CA ASP A 150 4.35 0.99 12.70
C ASP A 150 4.32 1.78 11.38
N ALA A 151 4.79 3.03 11.41
CA ALA A 151 4.90 3.85 10.20
C ALA A 151 5.74 3.14 9.12
N SER A 152 5.29 3.25 7.88
CA SER A 152 5.91 2.63 6.69
C SER A 152 5.93 1.09 6.65
N VAL A 153 5.43 0.38 7.67
CA VAL A 153 5.40 -1.09 7.70
C VAL A 153 4.26 -1.63 6.85
N HIS A 154 4.54 -2.65 6.04
CA HIS A 154 3.61 -3.25 5.08
C HIS A 154 2.79 -4.42 5.70
N ALA A 155 1.67 -4.78 5.08
CA ALA A 155 0.93 -6.00 5.40
C ALA A 155 0.40 -6.68 4.13
N ALA A 156 0.75 -7.95 3.93
CA ALA A 156 0.16 -8.79 2.90
C ALA A 156 -1.27 -9.15 3.28
N SER A 157 -1.46 -9.51 4.55
CA SER A 157 -2.78 -9.68 5.16
C SER A 157 -2.80 -9.20 6.61
N ASN A 158 -3.77 -8.36 6.91
CA ASN A 158 -4.19 -7.98 8.25
C ASN A 158 -5.70 -8.20 8.36
N VAL A 159 -6.24 -8.20 9.58
CA VAL A 159 -7.67 -8.35 9.80
C VAL A 159 -8.17 -7.20 10.67
N ILE A 160 -9.18 -6.50 10.18
CA ILE A 160 -9.98 -5.57 10.98
C ILE A 160 -11.33 -6.19 11.29
N SER A 161 -11.97 -5.76 12.38
CA SER A 161 -13.34 -6.15 12.68
C SER A 161 -14.19 -4.94 12.97
N LEU A 162 -15.38 -4.89 12.41
CA LEU A 162 -16.33 -3.78 12.56
C LEU A 162 -17.75 -4.23 12.25
N LYS A 163 -18.72 -3.40 12.60
CA LYS A 163 -20.11 -3.56 12.17
C LYS A 163 -20.31 -2.82 10.84
N MET A 164 -20.64 -3.56 9.79
CA MET A 164 -20.86 -3.02 8.44
C MET A 164 -22.18 -3.51 7.86
N ILE A 165 -22.70 -2.77 6.89
CA ILE A 165 -23.83 -3.19 6.05
C ILE A 165 -23.27 -4.13 4.98
N VAL A 166 -23.85 -5.32 4.87
CA VAL A 166 -23.36 -6.40 3.99
C VAL A 166 -24.25 -6.55 2.76
N GLU A 167 -25.52 -6.22 2.87
CA GLU A 167 -26.50 -6.26 1.78
C GLU A 167 -26.67 -4.82 1.28
N LEU A 168 -25.97 -4.46 0.20
CA LEU A 168 -26.04 -3.15 -0.44
C LEU A 168 -27.04 -3.21 -1.61
N PRO A 169 -28.20 -2.51 -1.53
CA PRO A 169 -29.22 -2.59 -2.57
C PRO A 169 -28.78 -2.09 -3.95
N GLU A 170 -27.85 -1.12 -4.00
CA GLU A 170 -27.42 -0.45 -5.24
C GLU A 170 -26.04 -0.91 -5.74
N GLN A 171 -25.08 -1.14 -4.82
CA GLN A 171 -23.68 -1.42 -5.19
C GLN A 171 -23.35 -2.93 -5.34
N GLY A 172 -24.24 -3.83 -4.90
CA GLY A 172 -23.99 -5.27 -4.97
C GLY A 172 -22.94 -5.74 -3.95
N ASP A 173 -21.80 -6.24 -4.42
CA ASP A 173 -20.73 -6.80 -3.58
C ASP A 173 -20.02 -5.71 -2.75
N PRO A 174 -20.05 -5.80 -1.39
CA PRO A 174 -19.36 -4.87 -0.51
C PRO A 174 -17.85 -4.76 -0.78
N VAL A 175 -17.18 -5.85 -1.17
CA VAL A 175 -15.72 -5.86 -1.38
C VAL A 175 -15.36 -5.03 -2.61
N ALA A 176 -16.01 -5.29 -3.74
CA ALA A 176 -15.85 -4.49 -4.96
C ALA A 176 -16.17 -3.00 -4.72
N ALA A 177 -17.25 -2.70 -4.00
CA ALA A 177 -17.65 -1.33 -3.67
C ALA A 177 -16.56 -0.60 -2.87
N ILE A 178 -16.02 -1.21 -1.81
CA ILE A 178 -14.95 -0.61 -1.01
C ILE A 178 -13.68 -0.42 -1.83
N ASN A 179 -13.26 -1.44 -2.59
CA ASN A 179 -12.04 -1.38 -3.39
C ASN A 179 -12.10 -0.31 -4.51
N SER A 180 -13.28 0.03 -5.02
CA SER A 180 -13.46 1.11 -6.00
C SER A 180 -13.08 2.51 -5.46
N HIS A 181 -13.09 2.67 -4.13
CA HIS A 181 -12.70 3.89 -3.44
C HIS A 181 -11.31 3.82 -2.80
N LEU A 182 -10.58 2.70 -2.97
CA LEU A 182 -9.25 2.52 -2.41
C LEU A 182 -8.16 2.69 -3.48
N PRO A 183 -7.02 3.29 -3.12
CA PRO A 183 -5.87 3.34 -4.01
C PRO A 183 -5.32 1.93 -4.27
N PRO A 184 -4.58 1.70 -5.37
CA PRO A 184 -4.17 0.37 -5.79
C PRO A 184 -3.37 -0.42 -4.76
N HIS A 185 -2.56 0.29 -3.97
CA HIS A 185 -1.71 -0.26 -2.93
C HIS A 185 -2.42 -0.51 -1.58
N ILE A 186 -3.76 -0.41 -1.52
CA ILE A 186 -4.59 -0.86 -0.40
C ILE A 186 -5.73 -1.70 -0.97
N ARG A 187 -5.92 -2.91 -0.44
CA ARG A 187 -6.90 -3.87 -0.94
C ARG A 187 -7.66 -4.54 0.19
N ILE A 188 -8.97 -4.71 -0.03
CA ILE A 188 -9.82 -5.62 0.73
C ILE A 188 -9.87 -6.93 -0.04
N TRP A 189 -9.40 -8.02 0.57
CA TRP A 189 -9.45 -9.36 -0.02
C TRP A 189 -10.85 -9.95 0.08
N GLY A 190 -11.46 -9.77 1.25
CA GLY A 190 -12.81 -10.22 1.52
C GLY A 190 -13.24 -9.96 2.95
N TYR A 191 -14.38 -10.52 3.33
CA TYR A 191 -14.90 -10.44 4.68
C TYR A 191 -15.58 -11.74 5.10
N VAL A 192 -15.64 -11.95 6.41
CA VAL A 192 -16.32 -13.06 7.06
C VAL A 192 -17.32 -12.49 8.06
N ARG A 193 -18.58 -12.94 8.02
CA ARG A 193 -19.57 -12.61 9.05
C ARG A 193 -19.24 -13.35 10.33
N THR A 194 -19.05 -12.61 11.42
CA THR A 194 -18.63 -13.16 12.71
C THR A 194 -19.73 -13.03 13.77
N GLN A 195 -19.48 -13.61 14.94
CA GLN A 195 -20.33 -13.41 16.11
C GLN A 195 -20.25 -11.95 16.59
N ASN A 196 -21.32 -11.45 17.21
CA ASN A 196 -21.38 -10.05 17.67
C ASN A 196 -20.26 -9.66 18.67
N SER A 197 -19.73 -10.65 19.40
CA SER A 197 -18.65 -10.50 20.39
C SER A 197 -17.24 -10.58 19.78
N PHE A 198 -17.11 -10.90 18.49
CA PHE A 198 -15.82 -11.05 17.85
C PHE A 198 -15.01 -9.74 17.87
N ASP A 199 -13.74 -9.84 18.21
CA ASP A 199 -12.79 -8.74 18.21
C ASP A 199 -11.48 -9.24 17.60
N ALA A 200 -11.11 -8.69 16.44
CA ALA A 200 -9.91 -9.11 15.71
C ALA A 200 -8.62 -9.08 16.56
N ARG A 201 -8.51 -8.16 17.52
CA ARG A 201 -7.35 -8.06 18.40
C ARG A 201 -7.31 -9.21 19.41
N ASN A 202 -8.44 -9.43 20.10
CA ASN A 202 -8.52 -10.36 21.22
C ASN A 202 -8.67 -11.81 20.76
N SER A 203 -9.21 -12.03 19.56
CA SER A 203 -9.35 -13.35 18.94
C SER A 203 -8.11 -13.81 18.17
N CYS A 204 -7.10 -12.94 18.00
CA CYS A 204 -5.87 -13.27 17.29
C CYS A 204 -4.82 -13.92 18.22
N ASP A 205 -4.46 -15.16 17.92
CA ASP A 205 -3.62 -16.02 18.75
C ASP A 205 -2.12 -15.77 18.56
N SER A 206 -1.73 -15.48 17.31
CA SER A 206 -0.34 -15.34 16.89
C SER A 206 -0.24 -14.59 15.58
N ARG A 207 0.96 -14.14 15.21
CA ARG A 207 1.20 -13.39 13.96
C ARG A 207 2.45 -13.94 13.27
N ARG A 208 2.41 -13.93 11.93
CA ARG A 208 3.54 -14.23 11.06
C ARG A 208 4.03 -12.94 10.41
N TYR A 209 5.31 -12.67 10.55
CA TYR A 209 5.99 -11.56 9.88
C TYR A 209 7.13 -12.09 9.03
N GLU A 210 7.41 -11.36 7.97
CA GLU A 210 8.58 -11.52 7.13
C GLU A 210 9.38 -10.21 7.20
N TYR A 211 10.70 -10.33 7.29
CA TYR A 211 11.61 -9.20 7.18
C TYR A 211 12.56 -9.46 6.01
N LEU A 212 12.45 -8.65 4.96
CA LEU A 212 13.27 -8.76 3.76
C LEU A 212 14.42 -7.74 3.78
N LEU A 213 15.64 -8.23 3.64
CA LEU A 213 16.86 -7.41 3.66
C LEU A 213 17.89 -7.88 2.61
N PRO A 214 18.74 -7.00 2.08
CA PRO A 214 19.87 -7.39 1.23
C PRO A 214 20.88 -8.21 2.03
N SER A 215 21.52 -9.19 1.40
CA SER A 215 22.48 -10.06 2.09
C SER A 215 23.71 -9.29 2.59
N TYR A 216 24.16 -8.26 1.87
CA TYR A 216 25.35 -7.47 2.22
C TYR A 216 25.31 -6.78 3.59
N VAL A 217 24.17 -6.72 4.27
CA VAL A 217 24.16 -6.22 5.66
C VAL A 217 24.96 -7.10 6.60
N PHE A 218 25.17 -8.37 6.23
CA PHE A 218 26.01 -9.33 6.96
C PHE A 218 27.51 -9.18 6.69
N LEU A 219 27.92 -8.29 5.77
CA LEU A 219 29.33 -7.92 5.62
C LEU A 219 29.87 -7.41 6.96
N PRO A 220 31.08 -7.79 7.37
CA PRO A 220 31.67 -7.28 8.60
C PRO A 220 31.96 -5.77 8.48
N PRO A 221 32.03 -5.02 9.60
CA PRO A 221 32.28 -3.58 9.59
C PRO A 221 33.55 -3.21 8.82
N ALA A 222 33.53 -2.10 8.07
CA ALA A 222 34.72 -1.73 7.28
C ALA A 222 35.90 -1.37 8.22
N PRO A 223 37.16 -1.73 7.89
CA PRO A 223 38.31 -1.59 8.79
C PRO A 223 38.60 -0.17 9.26
N TRP A 224 38.22 0.84 8.48
CA TRP A 224 38.42 2.27 8.82
C TRP A 224 37.32 2.85 9.71
N THR A 225 36.19 2.16 9.89
CA THR A 225 35.10 2.60 10.77
C THR A 225 35.45 2.39 12.25
N ASN A 226 34.77 3.08 13.17
CA ASN A 226 35.03 2.96 14.60
C ASN A 226 34.84 1.52 15.11
N LEU A 227 33.76 0.87 14.69
CA LEU A 227 33.49 -0.53 15.03
C LEU A 227 34.52 -1.47 14.39
N GLY A 228 34.87 -1.26 13.12
CA GLY A 228 35.87 -2.09 12.42
C GLY A 228 37.27 -2.00 13.02
N LYS A 229 37.72 -0.77 13.36
CA LYS A 229 38.99 -0.51 14.07
C LYS A 229 39.01 -1.24 15.42
N ARG A 230 37.95 -1.11 16.20
CA ARG A 230 37.84 -1.75 17.53
C ARG A 230 37.85 -3.27 17.46
N LEU A 231 37.22 -3.85 16.44
CA LEU A 231 37.14 -5.29 16.25
C LEU A 231 38.36 -5.88 15.51
N GLY A 232 39.26 -5.04 14.99
CA GLY A 232 40.36 -5.49 14.15
C GLY A 232 39.88 -6.21 12.89
N THR A 233 38.81 -5.70 12.26
CA THR A 233 38.15 -6.41 11.16
C THR A 233 39.08 -6.65 9.97
N GLN A 234 39.14 -7.90 9.53
CA GLN A 234 39.79 -8.33 8.29
C GLN A 234 38.81 -9.14 7.47
N HIS A 235 38.62 -8.78 6.21
CA HIS A 235 37.73 -9.49 5.31
C HIS A 235 38.09 -9.22 3.85
N PRO A 236 38.10 -10.24 2.95
CA PRO A 236 38.50 -10.08 1.55
C PRO A 236 37.79 -8.92 0.83
N PHE A 237 36.51 -8.71 1.09
CA PHE A 237 35.71 -7.60 0.53
C PHE A 237 36.34 -6.21 0.77
N TRP A 238 37.03 -6.01 1.91
CA TRP A 238 37.64 -4.73 2.26
C TRP A 238 39.12 -4.64 1.85
N SER A 239 39.70 -5.74 1.37
CA SER A 239 41.12 -5.84 1.06
C SER A 239 41.43 -5.70 -0.43
N GLU A 240 40.41 -5.53 -1.29
CA GLU A 240 40.65 -5.29 -2.73
C GLU A 240 41.25 -3.90 -2.97
N GLU A 241 42.06 -3.78 -4.02
CA GLU A 241 42.73 -2.53 -4.36
C GLU A 241 41.72 -1.42 -4.69
N GLY A 242 41.87 -0.26 -4.05
CA GLY A 242 40.95 0.88 -4.22
C GLY A 242 39.70 0.83 -3.33
N VAL A 243 39.56 -0.16 -2.44
CA VAL A 243 38.50 -0.21 -1.41
C VAL A 243 38.96 0.54 -0.16
N ASP A 244 38.55 1.79 0.02
CA ASP A 244 38.87 2.57 1.21
C ASP A 244 37.76 3.56 1.64
N GLU A 245 38.06 4.39 2.63
CA GLU A 245 37.13 5.40 3.16
C GLU A 245 36.79 6.53 2.18
N ASN A 246 37.60 6.70 1.12
CA ASN A 246 37.47 7.76 0.12
C ASN A 246 36.71 7.32 -1.13
N GLU A 247 36.32 6.06 -1.22
CA GLU A 247 35.59 5.56 -2.36
C GLU A 247 34.22 6.22 -2.53
N SER A 248 33.85 6.45 -3.79
CA SER A 248 32.52 6.93 -4.13
C SER A 248 31.41 6.03 -3.57
N VAL A 249 30.33 6.65 -3.11
CA VAL A 249 29.15 5.92 -2.62
C VAL A 249 28.59 4.96 -3.66
N GLU A 250 28.61 5.34 -4.94
CA GLU A 250 28.09 4.51 -6.03
C GLU A 250 28.94 3.25 -6.25
N GLY A 251 30.28 3.39 -6.32
CA GLY A 251 31.20 2.24 -6.44
C GLY A 251 31.04 1.27 -5.27
N MET A 252 30.99 1.81 -4.05
CA MET A 252 30.80 1.02 -2.83
C MET A 252 29.48 0.25 -2.85
N MET A 253 28.40 0.89 -3.32
CA MET A 253 27.09 0.25 -3.42
C MET A 253 27.02 -0.79 -4.53
N GLN A 254 27.64 -0.57 -5.68
CA GLN A 254 27.73 -1.57 -6.74
C GLN A 254 28.40 -2.85 -6.24
N ARG A 255 29.54 -2.73 -5.54
CA ARG A 255 30.22 -3.90 -4.97
C ARG A 255 29.41 -4.58 -3.87
N LYS A 256 28.78 -3.82 -2.96
CA LYS A 256 27.90 -4.39 -1.93
C LYS A 256 26.73 -5.16 -2.55
N ARG A 257 26.09 -4.62 -3.59
CA ARG A 257 24.98 -5.31 -4.30
C ARG A 257 25.47 -6.55 -5.06
N ALA A 258 26.70 -6.55 -5.54
CA ALA A 258 27.33 -7.71 -6.19
C ALA A 258 27.79 -8.80 -5.20
N TRP A 259 27.98 -8.44 -3.93
CA TRP A 259 28.40 -9.38 -2.89
C TRP A 259 27.35 -10.47 -2.62
N ARG A 260 27.82 -11.67 -2.30
CA ARG A 260 26.99 -12.83 -1.96
C ARG A 260 27.39 -13.36 -0.60
N ILE A 261 26.38 -13.69 0.21
CA ILE A 261 26.63 -14.28 1.52
C ILE A 261 27.20 -15.70 1.35
N ASP A 262 28.26 -16.00 2.08
CA ASP A 262 28.82 -17.34 2.11
C ASP A 262 28.02 -18.26 3.04
N THR A 263 28.20 -19.57 2.87
CA THR A 263 27.46 -20.59 3.61
C THR A 263 27.75 -20.55 5.12
N ASP A 264 28.96 -20.17 5.53
CA ASP A 264 29.33 -20.11 6.96
C ASP A 264 28.62 -18.94 7.64
N THR A 265 28.69 -17.75 7.04
CA THR A 265 27.98 -16.56 7.53
C THR A 265 26.46 -16.78 7.58
N LEU A 266 25.88 -17.40 6.54
CA LEU A 266 24.46 -17.75 6.53
C LEU A 266 24.09 -18.77 7.62
N SER A 267 24.94 -19.78 7.83
CA SER A 267 24.75 -20.79 8.89
C SER A 267 24.85 -20.17 10.28
N LYS A 268 25.80 -19.25 10.48
CA LYS A 268 25.93 -18.44 11.70
C LYS A 268 24.69 -17.57 11.93
N ALA A 269 24.17 -16.93 10.89
CA ALA A 269 22.93 -16.13 10.98
C ALA A 269 21.75 -17.01 11.44
N ARG A 270 21.59 -18.19 10.82
CA ARG A 270 20.54 -19.16 11.17
C ARG A 270 20.66 -19.63 12.61
N ALA A 271 21.86 -19.98 13.06
CA ALA A 271 22.12 -20.37 14.45
C ALA A 271 21.83 -19.22 15.42
N THR A 272 22.27 -18.00 15.09
CA THR A 272 22.04 -16.79 15.88
C THR A 272 20.55 -16.51 16.07
N LEU A 273 19.74 -16.66 15.02
CA LEU A 273 18.29 -16.44 15.10
C LEU A 273 17.61 -17.40 16.12
N GLN A 274 18.12 -18.62 16.29
CA GLN A 274 17.50 -19.60 17.18
C GLN A 274 17.60 -19.23 18.67
N HIS A 275 18.53 -18.37 19.08
CA HIS A 275 18.59 -17.85 20.46
C HIS A 275 17.38 -16.98 20.84
N PHE A 276 16.56 -16.59 19.87
CA PHE A 276 15.29 -15.90 20.10
C PHE A 276 14.09 -16.83 20.26
N THR A 277 14.20 -18.10 19.86
CA THR A 277 13.10 -19.07 19.90
C THR A 277 12.75 -19.41 21.35
N GLY A 278 11.45 -19.58 21.64
CA GLY A 278 10.98 -19.86 22.99
C GLY A 278 10.45 -18.64 23.73
N SER A 279 10.31 -18.79 25.05
CA SER A 279 9.72 -17.78 25.95
C SER A 279 10.80 -17.01 26.68
N HIS A 280 10.93 -15.72 26.39
CA HIS A 280 11.98 -14.87 26.96
C HIS A 280 11.46 -13.49 27.40
N ASN A 281 12.26 -12.81 28.23
CA ASN A 281 12.02 -11.42 28.61
C ASN A 281 12.57 -10.45 27.56
N PHE A 282 11.73 -9.98 26.65
CA PHE A 282 12.14 -9.10 25.55
C PHE A 282 12.17 -7.61 25.92
N TRP A 283 12.36 -7.26 27.19
CA TRP A 283 12.30 -5.86 27.65
C TRP A 283 13.33 -4.94 26.96
N SER A 284 14.55 -5.44 26.67
CA SER A 284 15.60 -4.74 25.91
C SER A 284 15.20 -4.49 24.44
N TYR A 285 14.25 -5.27 23.92
CA TYR A 285 13.77 -5.24 22.54
C TYR A 285 12.49 -4.39 22.38
N THR A 286 12.19 -3.50 23.32
CA THR A 286 11.07 -2.56 23.18
C THR A 286 11.46 -1.22 23.80
N ILE A 287 10.54 -0.27 23.80
CA ILE A 287 10.63 0.97 24.57
C ILE A 287 9.53 1.01 25.64
N GLY A 288 9.78 1.76 26.72
CA GLY A 288 8.77 2.02 27.77
C GLY A 288 8.37 0.79 28.59
N LYS A 289 9.24 -0.21 28.70
CA LYS A 289 9.03 -1.40 29.53
C LYS A 289 10.16 -1.60 30.52
N ALA A 290 9.82 -1.83 31.79
CA ALA A 290 10.77 -2.26 32.80
C ALA A 290 10.98 -3.79 32.75
N PHE A 291 12.17 -4.24 33.16
CA PHE A 291 12.52 -5.66 33.26
C PHE A 291 11.49 -6.48 34.06
N THR A 292 10.95 -5.91 35.13
CA THR A 292 10.01 -6.58 36.05
C THR A 292 8.60 -6.74 35.48
N GLU A 293 8.27 -6.07 34.37
CA GLU A 293 6.95 -6.16 33.77
C GLU A 293 6.74 -7.51 33.09
N ARG A 294 5.80 -8.32 33.59
CA ARG A 294 5.39 -9.57 32.91
C ARG A 294 4.93 -9.34 31.47
N SER A 295 4.45 -8.13 31.17
CA SER A 295 4.07 -7.75 29.81
C SER A 295 5.25 -7.60 28.85
N ALA A 296 6.51 -7.79 29.27
CA ALA A 296 7.68 -7.92 28.41
C ALA A 296 8.01 -9.39 28.02
N GLN A 297 7.38 -10.36 28.69
CA GLN A 297 7.53 -11.79 28.36
C GLN A 297 6.83 -12.11 27.04
N ARG A 298 7.55 -12.66 26.07
CA ARG A 298 7.01 -13.03 24.76
C ARG A 298 7.48 -14.41 24.35
N TYR A 299 6.63 -15.07 23.57
CA TYR A 299 6.87 -16.41 23.07
C TYR A 299 7.02 -16.40 21.55
N MET A 300 8.23 -16.68 21.09
CA MET A 300 8.56 -16.93 19.69
C MET A 300 8.34 -18.42 19.42
N LYS A 301 7.39 -18.74 18.53
CA LYS A 301 7.02 -20.12 18.21
C LYS A 301 8.03 -20.76 17.28
N GLU A 302 8.34 -20.07 16.19
CA GLU A 302 9.19 -20.56 15.11
C GLU A 302 9.84 -19.37 14.41
N LEU A 303 11.13 -19.48 14.11
CA LEU A 303 11.93 -18.45 13.47
C LEU A 303 12.80 -19.11 12.39
N GLU A 304 12.85 -18.53 11.20
CA GLU A 304 13.50 -19.13 10.03
C GLU A 304 14.21 -18.07 9.18
N ILE A 305 15.41 -18.39 8.68
CA ILE A 305 16.06 -17.62 7.59
C ILE A 305 16.06 -18.48 6.34
N ARG A 306 15.30 -18.04 5.33
CA ARG A 306 15.21 -18.71 4.03
C ARG A 306 16.51 -18.59 3.24
N ASP A 307 16.67 -19.45 2.25
CA ASP A 307 17.80 -19.36 1.34
C ASP A 307 17.80 -18.00 0.60
N PRO A 308 18.99 -17.41 0.36
CA PRO A 308 19.11 -16.18 -0.39
C PRO A 308 18.58 -16.33 -1.81
N PHE A 309 18.03 -15.26 -2.38
CA PHE A 309 17.58 -15.23 -3.77
C PHE A 309 18.01 -13.95 -4.47
N LEU A 310 18.24 -14.04 -5.77
CA LEU A 310 18.76 -12.94 -6.57
C LEU A 310 17.63 -12.20 -7.30
N VAL A 311 17.59 -10.87 -7.17
CA VAL A 311 16.69 -10.01 -7.93
C VAL A 311 17.45 -8.78 -8.41
N GLU A 312 17.45 -8.55 -9.73
CA GLU A 312 18.10 -7.36 -10.34
C GLU A 312 19.58 -7.23 -9.93
N GLY A 313 20.30 -8.34 -9.83
CA GLY A 313 21.71 -8.37 -9.44
C GLY A 313 22.00 -8.19 -7.94
N ASN A 314 20.99 -7.87 -7.12
CA ASN A 314 21.10 -7.77 -5.67
C ASN A 314 20.56 -9.04 -4.99
N GLU A 315 21.30 -9.58 -4.02
CA GLU A 315 20.91 -10.78 -3.28
C GLU A 315 20.11 -10.41 -2.03
N TRP A 316 18.99 -11.08 -1.82
CA TRP A 316 18.04 -10.80 -0.74
C TRP A 316 17.83 -12.01 0.16
N ILE A 317 17.59 -11.75 1.43
CA ILE A 317 17.32 -12.75 2.46
C ILE A 317 15.99 -12.44 3.15
N SER A 318 15.15 -13.46 3.27
CA SER A 318 13.87 -13.40 4.01
C SER A 318 14.03 -14.03 5.39
N VAL A 319 13.83 -13.23 6.44
CA VAL A 319 13.77 -13.69 7.84
C VAL A 319 12.31 -13.75 8.28
N ARG A 320 11.84 -14.93 8.68
CA ARG A 320 10.45 -15.17 9.08
C ARG A 320 10.33 -15.30 10.59
N PHE A 321 9.30 -14.65 11.12
CA PHE A 321 8.96 -14.63 12.53
C PHE A 321 7.54 -15.14 12.73
N TYR A 322 7.39 -16.27 13.42
CA TYR A 322 6.11 -16.74 13.91
C TYR A 322 6.10 -16.64 15.44
N GLY A 323 5.29 -15.71 15.97
CA GLY A 323 5.23 -15.43 17.41
C GLY A 323 3.81 -15.25 17.91
N GLN A 324 3.60 -15.49 19.21
CA GLN A 324 2.28 -15.31 19.84
C GLN A 324 1.85 -13.84 19.85
N SER A 325 2.76 -12.95 20.24
CA SER A 325 2.56 -11.51 20.20
C SER A 325 3.90 -10.80 20.11
N PHE A 326 3.87 -9.55 19.64
CA PHE A 326 5.05 -8.72 19.48
C PHE A 326 4.81 -7.37 20.16
N MET A 327 5.85 -6.84 20.80
CA MET A 327 5.88 -5.48 21.33
C MET A 327 6.27 -4.47 20.25
N LEU A 328 6.10 -3.19 20.59
CA LEU A 328 6.53 -2.09 19.76
C LEU A 328 8.03 -2.23 19.43
N HIS A 329 8.37 -2.13 18.15
CA HIS A 329 9.74 -2.25 17.60
C HIS A 329 10.44 -3.61 17.81
N GLN A 330 9.80 -4.62 18.41
CA GLN A 330 10.47 -5.86 18.82
C GLN A 330 11.21 -6.56 17.69
N ILE A 331 10.53 -6.81 16.57
CA ILE A 331 11.11 -7.52 15.42
C ILE A 331 12.31 -6.72 14.86
N ARG A 332 12.17 -5.40 14.71
CA ARG A 332 13.23 -4.53 14.18
C ARG A 332 14.48 -4.52 15.08
N LYS A 333 14.29 -4.56 16.40
CA LYS A 333 15.39 -4.67 17.37
C LYS A 333 16.02 -6.07 17.39
N MET A 334 15.22 -7.13 17.17
CA MET A 334 15.74 -8.49 16.99
C MET A 334 16.59 -8.59 15.71
N ILE A 335 16.15 -7.98 14.61
CA ILE A 335 16.93 -7.90 13.36
C ILE A 335 18.24 -7.15 13.56
N PHE A 336 18.23 -6.03 14.30
CA PHE A 336 19.47 -5.34 14.65
C PHE A 336 20.47 -6.29 15.33
N MET A 337 20.01 -7.03 16.36
CA MET A 337 20.87 -7.92 17.12
C MET A 337 21.34 -9.10 16.26
N LEU A 338 20.45 -9.71 15.46
CA LEU A 338 20.78 -10.78 14.52
C LEU A 338 21.90 -10.38 13.56
N VAL A 339 21.74 -9.25 12.87
CA VAL A 339 22.70 -8.76 11.88
C VAL A 339 24.04 -8.46 12.54
N ASN A 340 24.04 -7.74 13.66
CA ASN A 340 25.28 -7.30 14.29
C ASN A 340 26.04 -8.43 14.98
N VAL A 341 25.36 -9.38 15.63
CA VAL A 341 26.03 -10.56 16.21
C VAL A 341 26.60 -11.48 15.11
N THR A 342 25.94 -11.54 13.95
CA THR A 342 26.42 -12.36 12.83
C THR A 342 27.65 -11.75 12.17
N ARG A 343 27.62 -10.46 11.85
CA ARG A 343 28.68 -9.76 11.09
C ARG A 343 29.91 -9.37 11.93
N THR A 344 29.87 -9.50 13.25
CA THR A 344 31.00 -9.23 14.15
C THR A 344 31.54 -10.54 14.74
N PRO A 345 32.71 -10.52 15.41
CA PRO A 345 33.21 -11.65 16.20
C PRO A 345 32.35 -12.01 17.42
N THR A 346 31.21 -11.34 17.63
CA THR A 346 30.36 -11.54 18.80
C THR A 346 29.71 -12.92 18.82
N PRO A 347 29.78 -13.65 19.94
CA PRO A 347 29.15 -14.97 20.03
C PRO A 347 27.62 -14.85 20.14
N PRO A 348 26.86 -15.77 19.51
CA PRO A 348 25.39 -15.82 19.60
C PRO A 348 24.82 -15.86 21.03
N SER A 349 25.57 -16.42 21.98
CA SER A 349 25.20 -16.49 23.40
C SER A 349 25.04 -15.12 24.08
N LEU A 350 25.54 -14.03 23.48
CA LEU A 350 25.27 -12.68 23.95
C LEU A 350 23.76 -12.38 24.02
N ILE A 351 22.97 -12.92 23.07
CA ILE A 351 21.51 -12.72 23.02
C ILE A 351 20.85 -13.16 24.33
N GLU A 352 21.27 -14.28 24.90
CA GLU A 352 20.73 -14.79 26.17
C GLU A 352 20.99 -13.83 27.33
N LYS A 353 22.15 -13.15 27.32
CA LYS A 353 22.50 -12.13 28.32
C LYS A 353 21.60 -10.90 28.20
N THR A 354 21.05 -10.60 27.02
CA THR A 354 20.13 -9.46 26.81
C THR A 354 18.76 -9.63 27.47
N TYR A 355 18.39 -10.87 27.84
CA TYR A 355 17.17 -11.16 28.59
C TYR A 355 17.31 -10.90 30.10
N SER A 356 18.54 -10.70 30.58
CA SER A 356 18.82 -10.39 31.99
C SER A 356 18.41 -8.96 32.35
N ASN A 357 18.50 -8.63 33.65
CA ASN A 357 18.25 -7.27 34.17
C ASN A 357 19.43 -6.31 33.92
N THR A 358 20.03 -6.39 32.73
CA THR A 358 21.17 -5.56 32.33
C THR A 358 20.67 -4.54 31.29
N PRO A 359 20.47 -3.25 31.65
CA PRO A 359 19.90 -2.27 30.74
C PRO A 359 20.88 -1.95 29.62
N ILE A 360 20.62 -2.47 28.42
CA ILE A 360 21.37 -2.13 27.20
C ILE A 360 20.47 -1.40 26.21
N VAL A 361 21.09 -0.60 25.33
CA VAL A 361 20.38 -0.01 24.19
C VAL A 361 20.48 -0.97 23.01
N VAL A 362 19.33 -1.47 22.55
CA VAL A 362 19.20 -2.18 21.26
C VAL A 362 18.55 -1.23 20.26
N PRO A 363 19.28 -0.70 19.28
CA PRO A 363 18.73 0.11 18.18
C PRO A 363 17.74 -0.69 17.31
N LYS A 364 16.88 0.01 16.56
CA LYS A 364 15.97 -0.63 15.60
C LYS A 364 16.57 -0.69 14.20
N ALA A 365 16.38 -1.82 13.51
CA ALA A 365 16.57 -1.90 12.05
C ALA A 365 15.53 -1.04 11.30
N PRO A 366 15.71 -0.73 10.01
CA PRO A 366 14.72 0.01 9.20
C PRO A 366 13.31 -0.61 9.22
N GLY A 367 12.26 0.19 8.99
CA GLY A 367 10.89 -0.33 8.83
C GLY A 367 10.62 -0.96 7.45
N LEU A 368 11.42 -0.56 6.46
CA LEU A 368 11.25 -0.87 5.03
C LEU A 368 11.13 -2.38 4.74
N GLY A 369 11.91 -3.22 5.42
CA GLY A 369 11.90 -4.66 5.23
C GLY A 369 10.73 -5.40 5.86
N LEU A 370 10.01 -4.76 6.80
CA LEU A 370 9.06 -5.45 7.66
C LEU A 370 7.69 -5.58 6.99
N LEU A 371 7.22 -6.82 6.90
CA LEU A 371 5.96 -7.21 6.31
C LEU A 371 5.17 -8.09 7.30
N LEU A 372 3.94 -7.71 7.63
CA LEU A 372 2.99 -8.64 8.23
C LEU A 372 2.48 -9.60 7.17
N GLU A 373 2.80 -10.89 7.27
CA GLU A 373 2.24 -11.91 6.37
C GLU A 373 0.78 -12.16 6.70
N ALA A 374 0.48 -12.59 7.94
CA ALA A 374 -0.89 -12.81 8.41
C ALA A 374 -1.00 -12.89 9.94
N PRO A 375 -2.11 -12.41 10.54
CA PRO A 375 -2.55 -12.81 11.87
C PRO A 375 -3.23 -14.18 11.87
N CYS A 376 -2.96 -15.02 12.86
CA CYS A 376 -3.52 -16.36 12.99
C CYS A 376 -4.73 -16.37 13.96
N PHE A 377 -5.79 -17.08 13.57
CA PHE A 377 -7.07 -17.22 14.30
C PHE A 377 -7.43 -18.69 14.59
N GLY A 378 -6.44 -19.55 14.81
CA GLY A 378 -6.64 -20.99 14.97
C GLY A 378 -7.64 -21.34 16.08
N VAL A 379 -7.52 -20.73 17.26
CA VAL A 379 -8.42 -20.98 18.39
C VAL A 379 -9.84 -20.52 18.08
N TYR A 380 -9.97 -19.38 17.41
CA TYR A 380 -11.28 -18.87 16.96
C TYR A 380 -11.91 -19.83 15.94
N ASN A 381 -11.15 -20.24 14.93
CA ASN A 381 -11.62 -21.12 13.86
C ASN A 381 -12.09 -22.47 14.40
N THR A 382 -11.35 -23.09 15.33
CA THR A 382 -11.77 -24.34 15.99
C THR A 382 -13.10 -24.17 16.71
N ARG A 383 -13.28 -23.09 17.48
CA ARG A 383 -14.55 -22.82 18.18
C ARG A 383 -15.72 -22.59 17.22
N VAL A 384 -15.47 -21.96 16.08
CA VAL A 384 -16.50 -21.77 15.05
C VAL A 384 -16.92 -23.11 14.46
N GLN A 385 -15.96 -23.97 14.11
CA GLN A 385 -16.24 -25.31 13.58
C GLN A 385 -17.03 -26.17 14.58
N GLU A 386 -16.63 -26.20 15.85
CA GLU A 386 -17.35 -26.91 16.92
C GLU A 386 -18.79 -26.42 17.06
N ASN A 387 -19.01 -25.10 17.02
CA ASN A 387 -20.35 -24.50 17.09
C ASN A 387 -21.19 -24.87 15.86
N ASN A 388 -20.62 -24.84 14.66
CA ASN A 388 -21.34 -25.21 13.44
C ASN A 388 -21.78 -26.68 13.49
N ILE A 389 -20.90 -27.59 13.95
CA ILE A 389 -21.23 -29.01 14.14
C ILE A 389 -22.37 -29.17 15.16
N ALA A 390 -22.35 -28.40 16.25
CA ALA A 390 -23.42 -28.44 17.26
C ALA A 390 -24.76 -27.92 16.69
N VAL A 391 -24.74 -26.87 15.87
CA VAL A 391 -25.92 -26.35 15.18
C VAL A 391 -26.50 -27.41 14.23
N GLU A 392 -25.65 -28.09 13.46
CA GLU A 392 -26.07 -29.16 12.55
C GLU A 392 -26.71 -30.33 13.29
N LYS A 393 -26.09 -30.78 14.39
CA LYS A 393 -26.64 -31.88 15.21
C LYS A 393 -28.00 -31.54 15.83
N SER A 394 -28.24 -30.28 16.16
CA SER A 394 -29.50 -29.82 16.76
C SER A 394 -30.56 -29.38 15.74
N ALA A 395 -30.26 -29.45 14.44
CA ALA A 395 -31.12 -28.93 13.39
C ALA A 395 -32.50 -29.60 13.37
N GLU A 396 -32.55 -30.94 13.36
CA GLU A 396 -33.80 -31.70 13.34
C GLU A 396 -34.63 -31.47 14.62
N ASP A 397 -33.99 -31.42 15.78
CA ASP A 397 -34.67 -31.13 17.06
C ASP A 397 -35.29 -29.72 17.07
N ARG A 398 -34.60 -28.74 16.46
CA ARG A 398 -35.11 -27.36 16.33
C ARG A 398 -36.27 -27.27 15.34
N VAL A 399 -36.20 -28.00 14.22
CA VAL A 399 -37.31 -28.13 13.26
C VAL A 399 -38.54 -28.74 13.94
N LYS A 400 -38.37 -29.86 14.66
CA LYS A 400 -39.47 -30.53 15.36
C LYS A 400 -40.13 -29.59 16.38
N LYS A 401 -39.33 -28.88 17.19
CA LYS A 401 -39.84 -27.89 18.16
C LYS A 401 -40.55 -26.72 17.49
N ALA A 402 -40.09 -26.27 16.32
CA ALA A 402 -40.72 -25.18 15.59
C ALA A 402 -42.10 -25.59 15.06
N ILE A 403 -42.22 -26.80 14.51
CA ILE A 403 -43.49 -27.38 14.05
C ILE A 403 -44.46 -27.55 15.24
N GLU A 404 -44.01 -28.18 16.33
CA GLU A 404 -44.82 -28.35 17.55
C GLU A 404 -45.33 -27.01 18.10
N LYS A 405 -44.48 -25.98 18.09
CA LYS A 405 -44.85 -24.63 18.52
C LYS A 405 -45.89 -24.00 17.61
N ALA A 406 -45.73 -24.13 16.29
CA ALA A 406 -46.68 -23.59 15.31
C ALA A 406 -48.07 -24.25 15.47
N HIS A 407 -48.12 -25.57 15.62
CA HIS A 407 -49.38 -26.29 15.87
C HIS A 407 -50.05 -25.85 17.19
N LYS A 408 -49.26 -25.60 18.25
CA LYS A 408 -49.77 -25.11 19.54
C LYS A 408 -50.27 -23.66 19.48
N GLU A 409 -49.69 -22.83 18.62
CA GLU A 409 -50.16 -21.45 18.41
C GLU A 409 -51.46 -21.43 17.59
N GLN A 410 -51.58 -22.31 16.59
CA GLN A 410 -52.81 -22.46 15.80
C GLN A 410 -53.99 -22.95 16.64
N SER A 411 -53.79 -23.92 17.54
CA SER A 411 -54.86 -24.42 18.42
C SER A 411 -55.39 -23.36 19.41
N LYS A 412 -54.52 -22.46 19.90
CA LYS A 412 -54.91 -21.35 20.77
C LYS A 412 -55.70 -20.25 20.08
N VAL A 413 -55.50 -20.05 18.78
CA VAL A 413 -56.27 -19.08 17.99
C VAL A 413 -57.69 -19.61 17.73
N GLY A 414 -57.83 -20.92 17.51
CA GLY A 414 -59.13 -21.58 17.41
C GLY A 414 -59.97 -21.50 18.69
N GLU A 415 -59.35 -21.66 19.87
CA GLU A 415 -60.06 -21.53 21.16
C GLU A 415 -60.56 -20.10 21.43
N LYS A 416 -59.80 -19.06 21.06
CA LYS A 416 -60.21 -17.66 21.26
C LYS A 416 -61.32 -17.20 20.33
N GLN A 417 -61.50 -17.83 19.17
CA GLN A 417 -62.65 -17.57 18.30
C GLN A 417 -63.93 -18.27 18.79
N GLY A 418 -63.81 -19.31 19.64
CA GLY A 418 -64.95 -20.01 20.24
C GLY A 418 -65.59 -19.31 21.45
N GLU A 419 -64.93 -18.32 22.08
CA GLU A 419 -65.42 -17.65 23.30
C GLU A 419 -66.12 -16.29 23.06
N ASN A 420 -66.15 -15.77 21.82
CA ASN A 420 -66.92 -14.57 21.46
C ASN A 420 -68.05 -14.90 20.47
N GLY A 421 -68.96 -15.77 20.90
CA GLY A 421 -70.26 -15.95 20.24
C GLY A 421 -71.25 -14.88 20.69
N ASN A 422 -71.26 -13.73 20.00
CA ASN A 422 -72.40 -12.83 19.70
C ASN A 422 -71.92 -11.38 19.55
N GLU A 423 -71.58 -10.97 18.34
CA GLU A 423 -72.26 -9.90 17.61
C GLU A 423 -71.55 -9.60 16.28
N ILE A 424 -72.37 -9.42 15.24
CA ILE A 424 -72.06 -8.90 13.90
C ILE A 424 -71.74 -9.96 12.84
N GLU A 425 -72.78 -10.72 12.49
CA GLU A 425 -73.09 -11.00 11.07
C GLU A 425 -73.28 -9.67 10.32
N LYS A 426 -72.24 -9.20 9.63
CA LYS A 426 -72.27 -8.36 8.41
C LYS A 426 -70.92 -7.66 8.24
N LYS A 427 -69.91 -8.40 7.77
CA LYS A 427 -68.74 -7.88 7.04
C LYS A 427 -67.93 -9.04 6.45
N GLU A 428 -68.62 -9.98 5.81
CA GLU A 428 -68.01 -11.23 5.34
C GLU A 428 -67.85 -11.31 3.82
N LYS A 429 -67.58 -10.17 3.15
CA LYS A 429 -67.30 -10.19 1.70
C LYS A 429 -66.06 -9.45 1.20
N ASP A 430 -65.25 -8.83 2.06
CA ASP A 430 -64.04 -8.11 1.59
C ASP A 430 -62.75 -8.46 2.36
N GLN A 431 -62.68 -9.59 3.08
CA GLN A 431 -61.45 -10.04 3.78
C GLN A 431 -61.00 -11.45 3.41
N GLU A 432 -61.36 -11.91 2.22
CA GLU A 432 -60.82 -13.15 1.66
C GLU A 432 -59.51 -12.86 0.93
N GLN A 433 -58.50 -12.39 1.67
CA GLN A 433 -57.10 -12.39 1.24
C GLN A 433 -56.18 -12.17 2.45
N GLN A 434 -55.29 -13.14 2.68
CA GLN A 434 -54.17 -13.18 3.64
C GLN A 434 -54.45 -13.76 5.03
N GLY A 435 -54.70 -15.07 5.07
CA GLY A 435 -54.53 -15.91 6.26
C GLY A 435 -53.97 -17.28 5.89
N THR A 436 -52.85 -17.33 5.17
CA THR A 436 -52.21 -18.61 4.83
C THR A 436 -51.58 -19.24 6.06
N THR A 437 -52.19 -20.32 6.56
CA THR A 437 -51.60 -21.24 7.54
C THR A 437 -50.33 -21.83 6.93
N LEU A 438 -49.16 -21.52 7.49
CA LEU A 438 -47.86 -22.05 7.03
C LEU A 438 -47.85 -23.58 7.15
N THR A 439 -47.43 -24.28 6.10
CA THR A 439 -47.31 -25.75 6.10
C THR A 439 -46.08 -26.20 6.88
N ASP A 440 -46.08 -27.45 7.38
CA ASP A 440 -44.92 -28.02 8.09
C ASP A 440 -43.64 -28.02 7.24
N GLU A 441 -43.77 -28.19 5.92
CA GLU A 441 -42.65 -28.09 4.98
C GLU A 441 -42.09 -26.67 4.87
N GLN A 442 -42.96 -25.65 4.85
CA GLN A 442 -42.53 -24.25 4.86
C GLN A 442 -41.84 -23.90 6.18
N ILE A 443 -42.36 -24.37 7.31
CA ILE A 443 -41.75 -24.17 8.63
C ILE A 443 -40.37 -24.85 8.69
N ARG A 444 -40.25 -26.08 8.18
CA ARG A 444 -38.97 -26.80 8.09
C ARG A 444 -37.97 -26.03 7.22
N HIS A 445 -38.37 -25.62 6.03
CA HIS A 445 -37.53 -24.85 5.12
C HIS A 445 -37.04 -23.54 5.76
N ASP A 446 -37.94 -22.77 6.37
CA ASP A 446 -37.60 -21.49 7.00
C ASP A 446 -36.71 -21.68 8.24
N THR A 447 -36.97 -22.73 9.03
CA THR A 447 -36.13 -23.08 10.19
C THR A 447 -34.74 -23.49 9.75
N LEU A 448 -34.61 -24.32 8.70
CA LEU A 448 -33.31 -24.72 8.15
C LEU A 448 -32.56 -23.51 7.56
N LYS A 449 -33.24 -22.60 6.88
CA LYS A 449 -32.66 -21.36 6.37
C LYS A 449 -32.17 -20.45 7.50
N GLN A 450 -32.91 -20.39 8.61
CA GLN A 450 -32.48 -19.67 9.81
C GLN A 450 -31.25 -20.33 10.46
N LEU A 451 -31.23 -21.66 10.55
CA LEU A 451 -30.11 -22.43 11.08
C LEU A 451 -28.84 -22.26 10.25
N ASP A 452 -28.97 -22.20 8.93
CA ASP A 452 -27.85 -21.93 8.05
C ASP A 452 -27.30 -20.52 8.26
N GLY A 453 -28.19 -19.54 8.49
CA GLY A 453 -27.80 -18.19 8.93
C GLY A 453 -27.13 -18.12 10.32
N ASP A 454 -27.36 -19.11 11.20
CA ASP A 454 -26.71 -19.22 12.50
C ASP A 454 -25.25 -19.69 12.34
N LYS A 455 -24.93 -20.53 11.34
CA LYS A 455 -23.56 -20.95 11.04
C LYS A 455 -22.66 -19.77 10.73
N LYS A 456 -21.38 -19.89 11.06
CA LYS A 456 -20.37 -18.85 10.83
C LYS A 456 -19.18 -19.45 10.09
N GLU A 457 -18.56 -18.66 9.23
CA GLU A 457 -17.38 -19.10 8.51
C GLU A 457 -16.12 -18.91 9.36
N VAL A 458 -15.11 -19.71 9.06
CA VAL A 458 -13.78 -19.56 9.64
C VAL A 458 -13.04 -18.41 8.96
N ILE A 459 -12.09 -17.80 9.66
CA ILE A 459 -11.20 -16.80 9.05
C ILE A 459 -10.04 -17.54 8.40
N ASP A 460 -10.05 -17.57 7.08
CA ASP A 460 -9.00 -18.20 6.27
C ASP A 460 -8.50 -17.24 5.18
N PHE A 461 -7.18 -17.27 4.99
CA PHE A 461 -6.46 -16.47 4.01
C PHE A 461 -6.17 -17.26 2.72
N GLU A 462 -6.23 -18.59 2.77
CA GLU A 462 -5.81 -19.46 1.66
C GLU A 462 -6.60 -19.19 0.37
N GLN A 463 -7.90 -18.91 0.50
CA GLN A 463 -8.75 -18.53 -0.64
C GLN A 463 -8.26 -17.28 -1.41
N TYR A 464 -7.41 -16.45 -0.79
CA TYR A 464 -6.85 -15.24 -1.39
C TYR A 464 -5.35 -15.35 -1.65
N SER A 465 -4.72 -16.51 -1.45
CA SER A 465 -3.26 -16.67 -1.48
C SER A 465 -2.64 -16.15 -2.78
N ALA A 466 -3.18 -16.54 -3.93
CA ALA A 466 -2.71 -16.08 -5.24
C ALA A 466 -2.81 -14.54 -5.42
N GLN A 467 -3.89 -13.92 -4.92
CA GLN A 467 -4.09 -12.48 -5.00
C GLN A 467 -3.13 -11.73 -4.06
N ILE A 468 -2.95 -12.26 -2.85
CA ILE A 468 -2.03 -11.74 -1.85
C ILE A 468 -0.60 -11.79 -2.38
N ASP A 469 -0.19 -12.90 -2.98
CA ASP A 469 1.16 -13.05 -3.54
C ASP A 469 1.40 -12.11 -4.71
N ALA A 470 0.45 -11.99 -5.65
CA ALA A 470 0.53 -11.03 -6.73
C ALA A 470 0.69 -9.59 -6.20
N PHE A 471 -0.08 -9.22 -5.19
CA PHE A 471 -0.01 -7.92 -4.53
C PHE A 471 1.30 -7.68 -3.79
N LYS A 472 1.84 -8.70 -3.10
CA LYS A 472 3.16 -8.63 -2.47
C LYS A 472 4.22 -8.28 -3.50
N HIS A 473 4.23 -8.96 -4.65
CA HIS A 473 5.18 -8.70 -5.72
C HIS A 473 5.00 -7.31 -6.34
N GLU A 474 3.77 -6.95 -6.72
CA GLU A 474 3.48 -5.71 -7.44
C GLU A 474 3.68 -4.46 -6.57
N HIS A 475 3.14 -4.45 -5.35
CA HIS A 475 3.04 -3.22 -4.56
C HIS A 475 4.00 -3.13 -3.37
N ILE A 476 4.43 -4.27 -2.82
CA ILE A 476 5.28 -4.30 -1.62
C ILE A 476 6.74 -4.49 -2.01
N TYR A 477 7.09 -5.66 -2.57
CA TYR A 477 8.48 -6.00 -2.84
C TYR A 477 9.11 -5.14 -3.94
N THR A 478 8.38 -4.83 -5.00
CA THR A 478 8.88 -3.93 -6.06
C THR A 478 9.23 -2.55 -5.49
N ARG A 479 8.37 -2.01 -4.63
CA ARG A 479 8.60 -0.72 -3.99
C ARG A 479 9.74 -0.77 -2.97
N LEU A 480 9.77 -1.80 -2.14
CA LEU A 480 10.83 -2.04 -1.17
C LEU A 480 12.21 -2.05 -1.86
N ARG A 481 12.34 -2.79 -2.97
CA ARG A 481 13.58 -2.84 -3.74
C ARG A 481 13.93 -1.50 -4.36
N ALA A 482 12.98 -0.81 -4.98
CA ALA A 482 13.21 0.52 -5.55
C ALA A 482 13.67 1.55 -4.50
N GLU A 483 13.08 1.52 -3.30
CA GLU A 483 13.47 2.37 -2.17
C GLU A 483 14.87 2.03 -1.64
N GLU A 484 15.27 0.75 -1.60
CA GLU A 484 16.63 0.37 -1.23
C GLU A 484 17.66 0.83 -2.28
N VAL A 485 17.37 0.61 -3.58
CA VAL A 485 18.28 0.99 -4.66
C VAL A 485 18.48 2.51 -4.72
N THR A 486 17.41 3.29 -4.49
CA THR A 486 17.47 4.75 -4.54
C THR A 486 18.01 5.35 -3.24
N GLY A 487 17.63 4.78 -2.09
CA GLY A 487 17.89 5.35 -0.77
C GLY A 487 19.12 4.78 -0.05
N ASN A 488 19.63 3.62 -0.48
CA ASN A 488 20.67 2.85 0.20
C ASN A 488 20.36 2.67 1.70
N VAL A 489 19.09 2.39 2.03
CA VAL A 489 18.55 2.45 3.40
C VAL A 489 19.32 1.52 4.32
N TYR A 490 19.59 0.29 3.88
CA TYR A 490 20.32 -0.69 4.67
C TYR A 490 21.81 -0.38 4.80
N SER A 491 22.45 0.09 3.73
CA SER A 491 23.88 0.48 3.78
C SER A 491 24.12 1.70 4.66
N ARG A 492 23.20 2.68 4.63
CA ARG A 492 23.23 3.83 5.54
C ARG A 492 23.03 3.38 6.99
N TRP A 493 22.11 2.45 7.23
CA TRP A 493 21.86 1.91 8.56
C TRP A 493 23.07 1.18 9.14
N THR A 494 23.70 0.27 8.39
CA THR A 494 24.93 -0.40 8.86
C THR A 494 26.08 0.60 9.02
N GLY A 495 26.20 1.56 8.10
CA GLY A 495 27.19 2.64 8.21
C GLY A 495 27.05 3.47 9.50
N MET A 496 25.82 3.87 9.88
CA MET A 496 25.58 4.60 11.13
C MET A 496 25.99 3.81 12.37
N ILE A 497 25.83 2.48 12.35
CA ILE A 497 26.26 1.60 13.43
C ILE A 497 27.79 1.54 13.48
N ASP A 498 28.43 1.38 12.33
CA ASP A 498 29.86 1.19 12.21
C ASP A 498 30.67 2.46 12.58
N THR A 499 30.15 3.64 12.24
CA THR A 499 30.79 4.93 12.53
C THR A 499 30.41 5.49 13.89
N HIS A 500 29.59 4.80 14.68
CA HIS A 500 29.16 5.29 15.98
C HIS A 500 30.35 5.44 16.95
N GLU A 501 30.48 6.60 17.58
CA GLU A 501 31.61 6.93 18.49
C GLU A 501 31.31 6.56 19.95
N GLY A 502 30.06 6.27 20.31
CA GLY A 502 29.66 6.07 21.69
C GLY A 502 29.75 4.63 22.19
N GLU A 503 29.84 4.49 23.50
CA GLU A 503 30.01 3.21 24.21
C GLU A 503 28.74 2.33 24.27
N GLN A 504 27.62 2.81 23.72
CA GLN A 504 26.32 2.11 23.78
C GLN A 504 26.37 0.72 23.14
N LEU A 505 27.25 0.52 22.16
CA LEU A 505 27.38 -0.70 21.36
C LEU A 505 28.62 -1.52 21.74
N ASP A 506 29.23 -1.25 22.89
CA ASP A 506 30.42 -1.98 23.36
C ASP A 506 30.18 -3.47 23.62
N TYR A 507 28.91 -3.86 23.79
CA TYR A 507 28.53 -5.28 23.87
C TYR A 507 28.76 -6.04 22.55
N LEU A 508 28.96 -5.35 21.42
CA LEU A 508 29.41 -5.96 20.17
C LEU A 508 30.94 -6.14 20.21
N ASN A 509 31.38 -7.16 20.95
CA ASN A 509 32.77 -7.55 21.16
C ASN A 509 32.95 -9.06 20.98
N GLY A 510 34.21 -9.54 20.87
CA GLY A 510 34.53 -10.97 20.72
C GLY A 510 34.34 -11.80 21.99
N ASP A 511 34.38 -11.17 23.17
CA ASP A 511 34.26 -11.86 24.47
C ASP A 511 32.81 -12.27 24.80
N GLY A 512 31.83 -11.69 24.09
CA GLY A 512 30.42 -11.90 24.36
C GLY A 512 29.96 -11.36 25.71
N VAL A 513 30.64 -10.37 26.26
CA VAL A 513 30.32 -9.75 27.56
C VAL A 513 29.59 -8.43 27.35
N ILE A 514 28.65 -8.10 28.23
CA ILE A 514 28.03 -6.77 28.27
C ILE A 514 28.85 -5.90 29.25
N PRO A 515 29.68 -4.97 28.78
CA PRO A 515 30.52 -4.14 29.65
C PRO A 515 29.69 -3.05 30.34
N ASP A 516 30.19 -2.57 31.48
CA ASP A 516 29.57 -1.49 32.27
C ASP A 516 29.33 -0.20 31.47
N SER A 517 30.18 0.07 30.47
CA SER A 517 30.07 1.22 29.56
C SER A 517 28.75 1.21 28.78
N ALA A 518 28.38 0.04 28.22
CA ALA A 518 27.10 -0.19 27.55
C ALA A 518 25.90 -0.11 28.53
N VAL A 519 26.09 -0.52 29.78
CA VAL A 519 25.02 -0.51 30.81
C VAL A 519 24.72 0.91 31.31
N LYS A 520 25.77 1.68 31.62
CA LYS A 520 25.66 3.07 32.13
C LYS A 520 25.00 3.97 31.10
N SER A 521 25.33 3.78 29.82
CA SER A 521 24.70 4.47 28.71
C SER A 521 23.25 4.03 28.50
N GLY A 522 22.92 2.75 28.70
CA GLY A 522 21.55 2.23 28.73
C GLY A 522 20.65 2.86 29.81
N ARG A 523 21.19 3.12 31.02
CA ARG A 523 20.45 3.82 32.09
C ARG A 523 20.13 5.29 31.75
N LYS A 524 21.02 6.01 31.07
CA LYS A 524 20.77 7.39 30.62
C LYS A 524 19.89 7.44 29.35
N GLY A 525 19.99 6.43 28.48
CA GLY A 525 19.30 6.33 27.19
C GLY A 525 17.83 5.88 27.22
N MET A 526 17.28 5.54 28.39
CA MET A 526 15.86 5.19 28.53
C MET A 526 14.92 6.42 28.46
N LYS A 527 15.48 7.64 28.38
CA LYS A 527 14.75 8.86 27.98
C LYS A 527 14.90 9.04 26.46
N GLY A 528 13.78 8.97 25.74
CA GLY A 528 13.68 8.70 24.28
C GLY A 528 14.32 9.65 23.26
N GLY A 529 15.34 10.43 23.62
CA GLY A 529 16.04 11.34 22.69
C GLY A 529 17.31 10.76 22.05
N GLN A 530 18.09 9.93 22.74
CA GLN A 530 19.40 9.46 22.26
C GLN A 530 19.37 8.11 21.52
N SER A 531 18.38 7.24 21.75
CA SER A 531 18.23 6.02 20.94
C SER A 531 17.87 6.32 19.49
N ALA A 532 17.28 7.49 19.23
CA ALA A 532 16.82 7.92 17.91
C ALA A 532 17.96 8.16 16.90
N SER A 533 19.20 8.41 17.36
CA SER A 533 20.34 8.62 16.45
C SER A 533 20.93 7.32 15.90
N LEU A 534 20.76 6.20 16.62
CA LEU A 534 21.22 4.86 16.23
C LEU A 534 20.12 4.03 15.57
N ASP A 535 18.88 4.46 15.71
CA ASP A 535 17.74 3.84 15.06
C ASP A 535 17.85 4.03 13.54
N GLY A 536 17.69 2.93 12.79
CA GLY A 536 17.62 2.99 11.33
C GLY A 536 16.56 4.01 10.93
N ALA A 537 16.97 4.99 10.12
CA ALA A 537 16.07 6.04 9.65
C ALA A 537 14.87 5.38 8.97
N ASP A 538 13.68 5.52 9.57
CA ASP A 538 12.46 5.35 8.81
C ASP A 538 12.55 6.40 7.70
N VAL A 539 12.54 5.95 6.43
CA VAL A 539 12.59 6.87 5.28
C VAL A 539 11.49 7.89 5.52
N LYS A 540 11.89 9.13 5.86
CA LYS A 540 10.91 10.21 5.93
C LYS A 540 10.29 10.24 4.53
N PRO A 541 8.96 10.16 4.41
CA PRO A 541 8.35 10.27 3.10
C PRO A 541 8.97 11.50 2.44
N ILE A 542 9.50 11.32 1.23
CA ILE A 542 9.67 12.44 0.32
C ILE A 542 8.34 13.16 0.43
N LYS A 543 8.33 14.41 0.93
CA LYS A 543 7.12 15.22 0.91
C LYS A 543 6.60 15.05 -0.51
N GLN A 544 5.43 14.43 -0.68
CA GLN A 544 4.66 14.68 -1.88
C GLN A 544 4.62 16.20 -1.90
N LEU A 545 5.25 16.76 -2.94
CA LEU A 545 5.02 18.14 -3.29
C LEU A 545 3.51 18.20 -3.38
N ASP A 546 2.87 18.86 -2.41
CA ASP A 546 1.51 19.30 -2.61
C ASP A 546 1.58 20.08 -3.93
N ASP A 547 0.73 19.69 -4.88
CA ASP A 547 0.66 20.25 -6.25
C ASP A 547 0.22 21.74 -6.25
N SER A 548 0.56 22.51 -5.20
CA SER A 548 0.12 23.89 -4.98
C SER A 548 1.22 24.90 -4.65
N ASP A 549 2.48 24.51 -4.44
CA ASP A 549 3.54 25.48 -4.12
C ASP A 549 4.56 25.65 -5.27
N ASN A 550 4.44 26.80 -5.94
CA ASN A 550 5.26 27.36 -7.03
C ASN A 550 6.68 26.77 -7.20
N GLU A 551 6.91 26.17 -8.37
CA GLU A 551 8.17 25.58 -8.88
C GLU A 551 9.41 26.50 -8.76
N GLU A 552 9.23 27.82 -8.70
CA GLU A 552 10.34 28.79 -8.77
C GLU A 552 11.21 28.91 -7.50
N SER A 553 10.77 28.32 -6.37
CA SER A 553 11.45 28.44 -5.07
C SER A 553 12.53 27.37 -4.86
N TYR A 554 12.37 26.20 -5.49
CA TYR A 554 13.26 25.05 -5.30
C TYR A 554 14.59 25.20 -6.06
N ASP A 555 14.55 25.73 -7.29
CA ASP A 555 15.76 25.91 -8.11
C ASP A 555 16.75 26.91 -7.52
N LYS A 556 16.26 27.97 -6.85
CA LYS A 556 17.12 29.00 -6.25
C LYS A 556 17.89 28.52 -5.00
N LYS A 557 17.42 27.46 -4.33
CA LYS A 557 18.13 26.86 -3.18
C LYS A 557 19.16 25.82 -3.61
N ALA A 558 18.86 25.01 -4.64
CA ALA A 558 19.80 24.05 -5.21
C ALA A 558 20.97 24.72 -5.95
N LEU A 559 20.74 25.86 -6.61
CA LEU A 559 21.82 26.66 -7.22
C LEU A 559 22.82 27.23 -6.19
N LYS A 560 22.42 27.36 -4.92
CA LYS A 560 23.27 27.91 -3.84
C LYS A 560 24.05 26.83 -3.08
N SER A 561 23.67 25.55 -3.13
CA SER A 561 24.30 24.47 -2.35
C SER A 561 25.43 23.74 -3.10
N GLY A 562 25.70 24.06 -4.36
CA GLY A 562 26.75 23.38 -5.14
C GLY A 562 26.45 21.93 -5.51
N GLU A 563 25.23 21.43 -5.27
CA GLU A 563 24.79 20.06 -5.55
C GLU A 563 24.31 19.87 -7.01
N LEU A 564 25.02 20.47 -7.97
CA LEU A 564 24.60 20.48 -9.38
C LEU A 564 24.64 19.07 -10.00
N GLU A 565 25.67 18.27 -9.70
CA GLU A 565 25.83 16.90 -10.22
C GLU A 565 24.71 15.95 -9.77
N GLY A 566 24.28 16.04 -8.51
CA GLY A 566 23.23 15.17 -7.98
C GLY A 566 21.83 15.54 -8.49
N CYS A 567 21.61 16.80 -8.87
CA CYS A 567 20.36 17.24 -9.49
C CYS A 567 20.30 16.84 -10.98
N LEU A 568 21.45 16.96 -11.67
CA LEU A 568 21.63 16.53 -13.05
C LEU A 568 21.46 15.01 -13.21
N MET A 569 22.10 14.20 -12.37
CA MET A 569 21.92 12.74 -12.40
C MET A 569 20.49 12.30 -12.10
N ARG A 570 19.78 13.02 -11.20
CA ARG A 570 18.36 12.77 -10.91
C ARG A 570 17.45 13.14 -12.08
N THR A 571 17.80 14.17 -12.84
CA THR A 571 17.04 14.59 -14.03
C THR A 571 17.31 13.64 -15.19
N CYS A 572 18.57 13.23 -15.39
CA CYS A 572 18.98 12.26 -16.42
C CYS A 572 18.41 10.87 -16.18
N TYR A 573 18.41 10.36 -14.93
CA TYR A 573 17.79 9.08 -14.58
C TYR A 573 16.27 9.10 -14.75
N ARG A 574 15.62 10.24 -14.43
CA ARG A 574 14.19 10.43 -14.72
C ARG A 574 13.93 10.42 -16.22
N LEU A 575 14.79 11.07 -17.02
CA LEU A 575 14.70 11.13 -18.48
C LEU A 575 14.88 9.76 -19.14
N THR A 576 15.87 8.96 -18.73
CA THR A 576 16.07 7.58 -19.24
C THR A 576 14.98 6.62 -18.77
N SER A 577 14.54 6.71 -17.51
CA SER A 577 13.45 5.90 -16.99
C SER A 577 12.10 6.27 -17.64
N THR A 578 11.87 7.55 -17.99
CA THR A 578 10.72 7.90 -18.85
C THR A 578 10.78 7.26 -20.24
N MET A 579 11.95 6.94 -20.81
CA MET A 579 12.00 6.27 -22.12
C MET A 579 11.49 4.83 -22.06
N GLU A 580 11.70 4.10 -20.96
CA GLU A 580 11.15 2.75 -20.79
C GLU A 580 9.62 2.75 -20.66
N TYR A 581 9.02 3.82 -20.12
CA TYR A 581 7.57 4.02 -20.04
C TYR A 581 6.95 4.66 -21.29
N ILE A 582 7.67 5.58 -21.94
CA ILE A 582 7.19 6.27 -23.14
C ILE A 582 7.28 5.37 -24.36
N THR A 583 8.26 4.45 -24.46
CA THR A 583 8.42 3.59 -25.65
C THR A 583 7.20 2.70 -25.92
N PRO A 584 6.61 2.00 -24.93
CA PRO A 584 5.38 1.24 -25.13
C PRO A 584 4.18 2.13 -25.47
N ILE A 585 4.05 3.29 -24.83
CA ILE A 585 2.95 4.24 -25.03
C ILE A 585 3.06 4.87 -26.43
N ALA A 586 4.23 5.37 -26.81
CA ALA A 586 4.53 5.90 -28.13
C ALA A 586 4.32 4.84 -29.21
N LYS A 587 4.74 3.58 -29.02
CA LYS A 587 4.44 2.47 -29.95
C LYS A 587 2.95 2.11 -30.00
N ALA A 588 2.21 2.29 -28.90
CA ALA A 588 0.76 2.07 -28.86
C ALA A 588 -0.03 3.17 -29.59
N TYR A 589 0.40 4.43 -29.46
CA TYR A 589 -0.17 5.56 -30.21
C TYR A 589 0.24 5.55 -31.68
N ALA A 590 1.49 5.18 -31.98
CA ALA A 590 2.00 5.12 -33.34
C ALA A 590 1.27 4.02 -34.16
N ARG A 591 0.84 2.91 -33.53
CA ARG A 591 -0.02 1.90 -34.17
C ARG A 591 -1.39 2.42 -34.64
N LYS A 592 -1.83 3.61 -34.19
CA LYS A 592 -3.05 4.28 -34.64
C LYS A 592 -2.81 5.28 -35.78
N LEU A 593 -1.56 5.51 -36.18
CA LEU A 593 -1.21 6.40 -37.29
C LEU A 593 -1.31 5.67 -38.64
N PRO A 594 -1.68 6.37 -39.73
CA PRO A 594 -1.56 5.85 -41.10
C PRO A 594 -0.14 5.36 -41.39
N SER A 595 0.02 4.29 -42.19
CA SER A 595 1.28 3.57 -42.39
C SER A 595 2.48 4.44 -42.80
N GLN A 596 2.24 5.48 -43.61
CA GLN A 596 3.26 6.46 -44.01
C GLN A 596 3.77 7.30 -42.81
N LEU A 597 2.85 7.76 -41.95
CA LEU A 597 3.18 8.56 -40.76
C LEU A 597 3.83 7.70 -39.67
N TYR A 598 3.41 6.44 -39.55
CA TYR A 598 4.05 5.47 -38.66
C TYR A 598 5.51 5.22 -39.04
N SER A 599 5.79 5.03 -40.34
CA SER A 599 7.16 4.82 -40.82
C SER A 599 8.05 6.03 -40.54
N THR A 600 7.56 7.25 -40.73
CA THR A 600 8.33 8.47 -40.43
C THR A 600 8.54 8.65 -38.92
N TRP A 601 7.55 8.32 -38.10
CA TRP A 601 7.67 8.35 -36.64
C TRP A 601 8.73 7.37 -36.13
N ASP A 602 8.65 6.10 -36.56
CA ASP A 602 9.48 5.00 -36.06
C ASP A 602 10.91 5.05 -36.59
N LYS A 603 11.10 5.40 -37.88
CA LYS A 603 12.43 5.38 -38.53
C LYS A 603 13.18 6.70 -38.48
N GLU A 604 12.49 7.83 -38.33
CA GLU A 604 13.16 9.14 -38.39
C GLU A 604 13.05 9.94 -37.10
N LEU A 605 11.86 10.09 -36.53
CA LEU A 605 11.68 10.97 -35.35
C LEU A 605 12.19 10.32 -34.07
N LEU A 606 11.83 9.05 -33.84
CA LEU A 606 12.17 8.35 -32.61
C LEU A 606 13.69 8.20 -32.41
N PRO A 607 14.50 7.75 -33.40
CA PRO A 607 15.95 7.66 -33.25
C PRO A 607 16.63 9.02 -33.02
N ARG A 608 16.10 10.10 -33.61
CA ARG A 608 16.64 11.46 -33.42
C ARG A 608 16.35 12.03 -32.04
N LEU A 609 15.19 11.69 -31.45
CA LEU A 609 14.88 12.00 -30.06
C LEU A 609 15.83 11.27 -29.10
N TYR A 610 16.20 10.02 -29.40
CA TYR A 610 17.24 9.30 -28.65
C TYR A 610 18.60 10.01 -28.75
N ALA A 611 19.02 10.41 -29.96
CA ALA A 611 20.29 11.10 -30.18
C ALA A 611 20.38 12.44 -29.41
N VAL A 612 19.32 13.25 -29.38
CA VAL A 612 19.30 14.51 -28.60
C VAL A 612 19.48 14.25 -27.10
N MET A 613 18.94 13.15 -26.60
CA MET A 613 19.01 12.81 -25.17
C MET A 613 20.39 12.30 -24.79
N GLU A 614 21.03 11.53 -25.68
CA GLU A 614 22.40 11.03 -25.52
C GLU A 614 23.45 12.14 -25.67
N ASP A 615 23.36 12.95 -26.72
CA ASP A 615 24.22 14.12 -26.94
C ASP A 615 24.04 15.15 -25.82
N GLY A 616 22.80 15.33 -25.36
CA GLY A 616 22.47 16.19 -24.23
C GLY A 616 23.13 15.71 -22.93
N TYR A 617 23.18 14.39 -22.71
CA TYR A 617 23.90 13.80 -21.58
C TYR A 617 25.40 14.08 -21.66
N THR A 618 26.02 13.98 -22.84
CA THR A 618 27.45 14.28 -23.04
C THR A 618 27.77 15.75 -22.81
N VAL A 619 26.93 16.67 -23.28
CA VAL A 619 27.09 18.12 -23.02
C VAL A 619 26.94 18.47 -21.54
N LEU A 620 26.05 17.77 -20.83
CA LEU A 620 25.77 18.02 -19.42
C LEU A 620 26.81 17.42 -18.46
N THR A 621 27.55 16.40 -18.89
CA THR A 621 28.55 15.69 -18.07
C THR A 621 30.00 16.05 -18.42
N SER A 622 30.24 16.70 -19.56
CA SER A 622 31.56 17.18 -19.98
C SER A 622 31.65 18.72 -19.93
N LYS A 623 32.86 19.29 -19.86
CA LYS A 623 33.03 20.75 -20.00
C LYS A 623 32.54 21.17 -21.40
N PRO A 624 31.65 22.16 -21.53
CA PRO A 624 31.05 22.50 -22.82
C PRO A 624 32.13 23.02 -23.77
N SER A 625 32.32 22.30 -24.88
CA SER A 625 33.17 22.69 -26.00
C SER A 625 32.30 22.81 -27.25
N VAL A 626 32.78 23.53 -28.26
CA VAL A 626 32.05 23.66 -29.55
C VAL A 626 31.80 22.27 -30.16
N GLU A 627 32.72 21.33 -29.95
CA GLU A 627 32.63 19.95 -30.43
C GLU A 627 31.56 19.11 -29.70
N SER A 628 31.27 19.38 -28.41
CA SER A 628 30.21 18.66 -27.69
C SER A 628 28.81 19.22 -27.95
N VAL A 629 28.69 20.53 -28.20
CA VAL A 629 27.39 21.20 -28.40
C VAL A 629 26.88 21.09 -29.84
N LEU A 630 27.78 20.99 -30.83
CA LEU A 630 27.41 20.97 -32.25
C LEU A 630 26.51 19.77 -32.65
N PRO A 631 26.75 18.52 -32.20
CA PRO A 631 25.88 17.39 -32.49
C PRO A 631 24.45 17.59 -31.98
N LEU A 632 24.31 18.12 -30.75
CA LEU A 632 23.02 18.39 -30.12
C LEU A 632 22.19 19.41 -30.93
N VAL A 633 22.82 20.48 -31.40
CA VAL A 633 22.16 21.52 -32.21
C VAL A 633 21.72 20.96 -33.56
N ILE A 634 22.54 20.13 -34.21
CA ILE A 634 22.20 19.46 -35.47
C ILE A 634 21.00 18.52 -35.26
N SER A 635 21.02 17.70 -34.21
CA SER A 635 19.94 16.78 -33.87
C SER A 635 18.61 17.50 -33.61
N LEU A 636 18.63 18.65 -32.91
CA LEU A 636 17.43 19.48 -32.70
C LEU A 636 16.89 20.11 -33.98
N LEU A 637 17.75 20.62 -34.87
CA LEU A 637 17.34 21.16 -36.18
C LEU A 637 16.74 20.07 -37.07
N LEU A 638 17.29 18.86 -37.02
CA LEU A 638 16.80 17.71 -37.76
C LEU A 638 15.44 17.20 -37.24
N ILE A 639 15.17 17.29 -35.93
CA ILE A 639 13.84 17.04 -35.35
C ILE A 639 12.85 18.12 -35.80
N TYR A 640 13.25 19.37 -35.76
CA TYR A 640 12.40 20.47 -36.20
C TYR A 640 11.98 20.32 -37.68
N ALA A 641 12.93 19.96 -38.55
CA ALA A 641 12.66 19.69 -39.97
C ALA A 641 11.71 18.51 -40.18
N THR A 642 11.87 17.41 -39.44
CA THR A 642 10.98 16.23 -39.57
C THR A 642 9.57 16.52 -39.05
N VAL A 643 9.43 17.25 -37.95
CA VAL A 643 8.12 17.68 -37.42
C VAL A 643 7.40 18.60 -38.43
N ILE A 644 8.11 19.53 -39.07
CA ILE A 644 7.54 20.37 -40.13
C ILE A 644 7.10 19.54 -41.33
N SER A 645 7.92 18.57 -41.76
CA SER A 645 7.57 17.65 -42.85
C SER A 645 6.30 16.85 -42.53
N LEU A 646 6.21 16.33 -41.30
CA LEU A 646 5.05 15.59 -40.81
C LEU A 646 3.79 16.47 -40.78
N TYR A 647 3.92 17.70 -40.28
CA TYR A 647 2.82 18.67 -40.24
C TYR A 647 2.32 19.04 -41.63
N ASN A 648 3.23 19.30 -42.58
CA ASN A 648 2.86 19.62 -43.96
C ASN A 648 2.19 18.43 -44.67
N THR A 649 2.67 17.21 -44.40
CA THR A 649 2.09 15.97 -44.93
C THR A 649 0.69 15.73 -44.36
N ALA A 650 0.51 15.84 -43.05
CA ALA A 650 -0.80 15.70 -42.40
C ALA A 650 -1.79 16.76 -42.88
N ARG A 651 -1.34 18.02 -43.00
CA ARG A 651 -2.13 19.12 -43.54
C ARG A 651 -2.55 18.87 -44.99
N PHE A 652 -1.66 18.34 -45.83
CA PHE A 652 -1.97 17.96 -47.21
C PHE A 652 -3.01 16.84 -47.27
N VAL A 653 -2.86 15.79 -46.45
CA VAL A 653 -3.79 14.65 -46.39
C VAL A 653 -5.18 15.12 -45.94
N ILE A 654 -5.27 15.90 -44.86
CA ILE A 654 -6.55 16.43 -44.35
C ILE A 654 -7.21 17.33 -45.40
N ARG A 655 -6.44 18.22 -46.05
CA ARG A 655 -6.96 19.11 -47.08
C ARG A 655 -7.47 18.34 -48.31
N THR A 656 -6.80 17.26 -48.67
CA THR A 656 -7.21 16.37 -49.77
C THR A 656 -8.45 15.57 -49.39
N LEU A 657 -8.55 15.07 -48.16
CA LEU A 657 -9.73 14.40 -47.63
C LEU A 657 -10.96 15.33 -47.61
N LEU A 658 -10.81 16.55 -47.12
CA LEU A 658 -11.87 17.56 -47.12
C LEU A 658 -12.26 17.98 -48.54
N PHE A 659 -11.30 18.06 -49.46
CA PHE A 659 -11.56 18.30 -50.87
C PHE A 659 -12.40 17.15 -51.46
N LEU A 660 -11.99 15.89 -51.27
CA LEU A 660 -12.74 14.72 -51.74
C LEU A 660 -14.14 14.67 -51.15
N LEU A 661 -14.30 14.90 -49.84
CA LEU A 661 -15.59 14.92 -49.16
C LEU A 661 -16.51 16.03 -49.71
N LYS A 662 -15.95 17.22 -49.97
CA LYS A 662 -16.69 18.33 -50.58
C LYS A 662 -17.16 17.97 -51.99
N TRP A 663 -16.29 17.34 -52.79
CA TRP A 663 -16.64 16.97 -54.16
C TRP A 663 -17.56 15.76 -54.25
N THR A 664 -17.49 14.80 -53.32
CA THR A 664 -18.48 13.71 -53.26
C THR A 664 -19.86 14.24 -52.91
N VAL A 665 -19.99 15.19 -51.99
CA VAL A 665 -21.28 15.85 -51.69
C VAL A 665 -21.79 16.62 -52.91
N ILE A 666 -20.93 17.40 -53.58
CA ILE A 666 -21.32 18.15 -54.79
C ILE A 666 -21.77 17.19 -55.91
N VAL A 667 -21.02 16.13 -56.17
CA VAL A 667 -21.37 15.14 -57.21
C VAL A 667 -22.67 14.42 -56.84
N SER A 668 -22.87 14.04 -55.58
CA SER A 668 -24.13 13.43 -55.13
C SER A 668 -25.33 14.37 -55.29
N VAL A 669 -25.16 15.68 -55.03
CA VAL A 669 -26.21 16.68 -55.27
C VAL A 669 -26.47 16.85 -56.76
N VAL A 670 -25.43 16.93 -57.59
CA VAL A 670 -25.58 17.04 -59.06
C VAL A 670 -26.25 15.81 -59.64
N VAL A 671 -25.87 14.60 -59.22
CA VAL A 671 -26.53 13.35 -59.62
C VAL A 671 -27.98 13.33 -59.14
N GLY A 672 -28.25 13.75 -57.90
CA GLY A 672 -29.61 13.85 -57.37
C GLY A 672 -30.48 14.84 -58.17
N VAL A 673 -29.93 15.99 -58.57
CA VAL A 673 -30.60 16.98 -59.42
C VAL A 673 -30.83 16.44 -60.83
N ILE A 674 -29.86 15.70 -61.41
CA ILE A 674 -30.02 15.05 -62.71
C ILE A 674 -31.10 13.95 -62.65
N GLN A 675 -31.14 13.16 -61.59
CA GLN A 675 -32.18 12.15 -61.37
C GLN A 675 -33.56 12.79 -61.20
N LEU A 676 -33.68 13.85 -60.39
CA LEU A 676 -34.91 14.63 -60.23
C LEU A 676 -35.35 15.28 -61.56
N SER A 677 -34.42 15.87 -62.31
CA SER A 677 -34.71 16.46 -63.62
C SER A 677 -35.12 15.41 -64.66
N SER A 678 -34.58 14.20 -64.60
CA SER A 678 -34.99 13.07 -65.45
C SER A 678 -36.41 12.61 -65.09
N SER A 679 -36.77 12.57 -63.80
CA SER A 679 -38.14 12.27 -63.35
C SER A 679 -39.17 13.31 -63.80
N TYR A 680 -38.78 14.59 -63.93
CA TYR A 680 -39.66 15.66 -64.43
C TYR A 680 -39.74 15.76 -65.96
N THR A 681 -38.75 15.25 -66.70
CA THR A 681 -38.71 15.35 -68.18
C THR A 681 -39.12 14.06 -68.91
N GLY A 682 -39.44 12.99 -68.16
CA GLY A 682 -39.97 11.75 -68.72
C GLY A 682 -39.01 11.00 -69.66
N LYS A 683 -37.71 11.34 -69.65
CA LYS A 683 -36.68 10.64 -70.43
C LYS A 683 -35.88 9.73 -69.51
N ASP A 684 -35.99 8.43 -69.75
CA ASP A 684 -35.17 7.39 -69.12
C ASP A 684 -33.69 7.60 -69.44
N ILE A 685 -32.88 7.84 -68.41
CA ILE A 685 -31.41 7.90 -68.50
C ILE A 685 -30.78 6.69 -67.80
N SER A 686 -31.41 5.52 -67.93
CA SER A 686 -30.88 4.24 -67.42
C SER A 686 -29.55 3.83 -68.07
N ALA A 687 -29.12 4.50 -69.14
CA ALA A 687 -27.82 4.28 -69.80
C ALA A 687 -26.63 5.07 -69.22
N VAL A 688 -26.84 6.05 -68.32
CA VAL A 688 -25.73 6.86 -67.73
C VAL A 688 -25.43 6.47 -66.28
N ALA A 689 -26.35 5.78 -65.59
CA ALA A 689 -26.16 5.34 -64.21
C ALA A 689 -25.51 3.95 -64.06
N GLY A 690 -25.26 3.25 -65.17
CA GLY A 690 -24.81 1.84 -65.18
C GLY A 690 -23.31 1.59 -65.34
N GLY A 691 -22.45 2.62 -65.41
CA GLY A 691 -21.05 2.39 -65.79
C GLY A 691 -20.08 3.50 -65.41
N SER A 692 -19.82 3.72 -64.11
CA SER A 692 -18.65 4.52 -63.72
C SER A 692 -18.14 4.32 -62.28
N THR A 693 -18.53 3.26 -61.58
CA THR A 693 -17.99 2.97 -60.23
C THR A 693 -17.10 1.72 -60.16
N TRP A 694 -17.24 0.78 -61.11
CA TRP A 694 -16.41 -0.43 -61.16
C TRP A 694 -15.16 -0.31 -62.06
N SER A 695 -15.13 0.63 -63.00
CA SER A 695 -13.99 0.86 -63.91
C SER A 695 -12.84 1.67 -63.28
N LEU A 696 -13.06 2.34 -62.15
CA LEU A 696 -12.01 3.08 -61.42
C LEU A 696 -11.22 2.21 -60.44
N LEU A 697 -11.82 1.13 -59.93
CA LEU A 697 -11.17 0.19 -59.00
C LEU A 697 -10.28 -0.84 -59.72
N GLY A 698 -10.57 -1.16 -60.99
CA GLY A 698 -9.71 -2.01 -61.82
C GLY A 698 -8.37 -1.37 -62.20
N TYR A 699 -8.25 -0.03 -62.11
CA TYR A 699 -7.01 0.69 -62.41
C TYR A 699 -6.03 0.78 -61.22
N LEU A 700 -6.44 0.36 -60.02
CA LEU A 700 -5.64 0.45 -58.80
C LEU A 700 -5.07 -0.90 -58.33
N SER A 701 -5.27 -1.99 -59.08
CA SER A 701 -4.59 -3.27 -58.84
C SER A 701 -3.80 -3.74 -60.08
N GLY A 702 -2.49 -3.45 -60.11
CA GLY A 702 -1.53 -4.16 -60.95
C GLY A 702 -0.63 -3.29 -61.83
N SER A 703 0.64 -3.11 -61.42
CA SER A 703 1.79 -2.89 -62.34
C SER A 703 1.90 -4.05 -63.34
N ALA A 704 2.39 -3.95 -64.57
CA ALA A 704 3.39 -3.06 -65.15
C ALA A 704 3.27 -3.01 -66.70
N ALA A 705 3.96 -2.02 -67.26
CA ALA A 705 4.55 -1.95 -68.61
C ALA A 705 3.78 -1.26 -69.77
N THR A 706 4.50 -0.24 -70.26
CA THR A 706 4.68 0.18 -71.67
C THR A 706 3.66 1.10 -72.36
N ASN A 707 4.06 2.37 -72.37
CA ASN A 707 4.50 3.12 -73.56
C ASN A 707 3.52 4.09 -74.25
N GLN A 708 4.11 5.26 -74.51
CA GLN A 708 3.83 6.25 -75.56
C GLN A 708 2.65 7.24 -75.41
N ASN A 709 3.06 8.44 -74.96
CA ASN A 709 3.21 9.61 -75.83
C ASN A 709 1.91 10.17 -76.46
N LYS A 710 1.45 11.32 -75.96
CA LYS A 710 1.20 12.49 -76.83
C LYS A 710 1.18 13.81 -76.07
N LYS A 711 2.00 14.71 -76.60
CA LYS A 711 2.34 16.06 -76.17
C LYS A 711 1.23 17.08 -76.46
N SER A 712 1.15 18.04 -75.54
CA SER A 712 1.03 19.50 -75.79
C SER A 712 -0.30 19.98 -76.38
N ARG A 713 -0.76 21.23 -76.27
CA ARG A 713 -0.34 22.57 -75.83
C ARG A 713 -1.64 23.38 -76.12
N HIS A 714 -2.06 24.47 -75.50
CA HIS A 714 -1.45 25.78 -75.37
C HIS A 714 -2.61 26.75 -75.00
N THR A 715 -2.37 27.69 -74.07
CA THR A 715 -2.72 29.15 -74.10
C THR A 715 -4.14 29.63 -74.47
N TRP A 716 -4.71 30.71 -73.91
CA TRP A 716 -4.21 32.10 -73.72
C TRP A 716 -5.24 32.84 -72.81
N GLU A 717 -4.83 33.75 -71.90
CA GLU A 717 -4.93 35.25 -72.01
C GLU A 717 -6.36 35.80 -72.28
N ARG A 718 -6.87 36.92 -71.74
CA ARG A 718 -6.30 38.13 -71.11
C ARG A 718 -7.44 39.06 -70.60
N ASN A 719 -7.10 39.93 -69.63
CA ASN A 719 -7.51 41.34 -69.44
C ASN A 719 -8.99 41.72 -69.20
N GLY A 720 -9.34 42.77 -68.43
CA GLY A 720 -8.58 43.79 -67.69
C GLY A 720 -9.56 44.87 -67.16
N ARG A 721 -9.43 45.31 -65.90
CA ARG A 721 -8.94 46.64 -65.44
C ARG A 721 -10.00 47.71 -65.11
N ARG A 722 -9.82 48.34 -63.93
CA ARG A 722 -9.80 49.81 -63.65
C ARG A 722 -9.18 50.05 -62.26
N SER A 723 -8.03 50.75 -62.19
CA SER A 723 -7.84 52.14 -61.68
C SER A 723 -7.83 52.25 -60.13
N GLY A 724 -6.88 52.80 -59.38
CA GLY A 724 -5.69 53.62 -59.63
C GLY A 724 -5.63 54.81 -58.65
N ASN A 725 -4.83 54.74 -57.56
CA ASN A 725 -3.91 55.79 -57.02
C ASN A 725 -3.39 55.49 -55.58
N LYS A 726 -2.13 55.87 -55.32
CA LYS A 726 -1.24 55.73 -54.13
C LYS A 726 -0.99 57.14 -53.49
N PRO A 727 -0.12 57.37 -52.47
CA PRO A 727 0.49 56.52 -51.41
C PRO A 727 0.53 57.18 -49.99
N ARG A 728 0.94 56.41 -48.95
CA ARG A 728 1.71 56.95 -47.79
C ARG A 728 2.63 55.86 -47.21
N LYS A 729 3.91 56.21 -46.98
CA LYS A 729 5.03 55.35 -46.55
C LYS A 729 5.12 55.23 -45.02
N SER A 730 5.51 54.05 -44.50
CA SER A 730 6.62 53.90 -43.53
C SER A 730 7.10 52.44 -43.46
N ASN A 731 8.42 52.27 -43.39
CA ASN A 731 9.25 51.08 -43.58
C ASN A 731 8.85 49.79 -42.84
N SER A 732 8.81 48.69 -43.61
CA SER A 732 9.14 47.34 -43.17
C SER A 732 10.48 46.93 -43.79
N LYS A 733 11.53 46.72 -42.98
CA LYS A 733 12.68 45.85 -43.34
C LYS A 733 12.33 44.45 -42.82
N SER A 734 11.74 43.63 -43.69
CA SER A 734 12.35 42.68 -44.64
C SER A 734 12.75 41.37 -43.97
N LYS A 735 11.88 40.38 -44.17
CA LYS A 735 12.12 38.94 -43.97
C LYS A 735 13.17 38.38 -44.95
N GLU A 736 13.65 39.20 -45.89
CA GLU A 736 14.70 38.83 -46.84
C GLU A 736 16.05 38.60 -46.16
N ASP A 737 16.39 39.37 -45.12
CA ASP A 737 17.67 39.27 -44.41
C ASP A 737 17.84 37.91 -43.68
N VAL A 738 16.73 37.30 -43.25
CA VAL A 738 16.74 35.99 -42.56
C VAL A 738 16.94 34.85 -43.55
N ASN A 739 16.33 34.93 -44.74
CA ASN A 739 16.49 33.91 -45.76
C ASN A 739 17.89 33.95 -46.40
N GLU A 740 18.48 35.15 -46.53
CA GLU A 740 19.86 35.31 -46.99
C GLU A 740 20.87 34.76 -45.97
N LEU A 741 20.64 35.00 -44.67
CA LEU A 741 21.44 34.41 -43.59
C LEU A 741 21.35 32.87 -43.57
N ILE A 742 20.15 32.31 -43.76
CA ILE A 742 19.94 30.86 -43.81
C ILE A 742 20.67 30.25 -45.02
N ASN A 743 20.58 30.88 -46.20
CA ASN A 743 21.25 30.38 -47.39
C ASN A 743 22.78 30.47 -47.30
N ASN A 744 23.32 31.50 -46.65
CA ASN A 744 24.76 31.63 -46.42
C ASN A 744 25.29 30.57 -45.42
N ILE A 745 24.50 30.23 -44.40
CA ILE A 745 24.83 29.15 -43.45
C ILE A 745 24.78 27.79 -44.15
N ILE A 746 23.78 27.54 -45.01
CA ILE A 746 23.68 26.29 -45.77
C ILE A 746 24.88 26.12 -46.72
N ASN A 747 25.29 27.19 -47.41
CA ASN A 747 26.44 27.13 -48.31
C ASN A 747 27.79 26.99 -47.58
N TYR A 748 27.91 27.49 -46.34
CA TYR A 748 29.11 27.32 -45.51
C TYR A 748 29.22 25.91 -44.91
N VAL A 749 28.10 25.20 -44.73
CA VAL A 749 28.06 23.83 -44.17
C VAL A 749 28.19 22.76 -45.26
N LEU A 750 27.88 23.09 -46.52
CA LEU A 750 27.93 22.17 -47.66
C LEU A 750 29.17 22.34 -48.57
N GLY A 751 30.02 23.33 -48.29
CA GLY A 751 31.36 23.47 -48.88
C GLY A 751 32.42 23.11 -47.86
#